data_AF-A0A9X6RKG6-F1
#
_entry.id   AF-A0A9X6RKG6-F1
#
_cell.length_a   1.000
_cell.length_b   1.000
_cell.length_c   1.000
_cell.angle_alpha   90.00
_cell.angle_beta   90.00
_cell.angle_gamma   90.00
#
_symmetry.space_group_name_H-M   'P 1'
#
loop_
_entity.id
_entity.type
_entity.pdbx_description
1 polymer ?
#
loop_
_entity_poly.entity_id
_entity_poly.type
_entity_poly.pdbx_seq_one_letter_code
_entity_poly.pdbx_strand_id
1 'polypeptide(L)'
;MPFPSGRNLNYLVFSSLAILLSLIQSHDSDCPNLFDVDPNADSAGQLTGLERCFLDCTRGDAYDVICEDVDFVTLLANAKKIPFKERDLNVFIFNSPKITELDGGTFGPMRVHMKELGLMGLDHLTSFPMLKELDTLEILKIQNTPDLRQFSPEILPQNLQKLVLYGTAIQLLTVDLQETKELKKMMGFHFIKQKIRGIRKNFLTIFPNLKTAVFSGNHFDLDTVNDQLFAGKKPFEKFVMRGNNFSATEYPIRQIFMEKLMESMKIVDNGSLDLSYNTLPITKTAVSSFNTFNNVKYLNLAGNQFGQFFKATDLFANFTYLKTLDLSYSSLPKQSGIFSGLAELKDLNLRGNAFRNLNRVDLFAGCKAKLQRLDLSDNKLMTLPSGNFTHVTSSLTELILAGNTFHTELLDIDDLDSMPTPVSAHLNFSSLQFLDLGRTQLKTFKGVWLAGLTSLTRLDLSCNHFKNVTKEFFLGLPPSIEHLDLSFCVSLLPNVPKIQEDAFSTLGAPPENVTDGSSNATSRLTELVLSSGYLKGWIFYRLMALPKATRNNLKKLDLSNNQIRFLTPEHLQNFTKLESLNLGGNFIQTIGKGTFSGMTNLLALNLSSNHIVSVQREELVDLNNLYFLDLSDNGIVNLDHGAFDRLPALRELYLNRNSKITSMNGMFMDGGKNVVHLGLMATGLSLTTYPVGCIARTDLDPLPNLKYFYVDNSTAVYVDHGHEDGTWKDKLDNTTSTAAVRMLPNDPYALQCAFGNNLTNSQAQQSVDSEPGGSTAWSDDFIRLLIRNPLDLSPRTFVAHIPKCYSSSYRWVANVTSAFICPNQDAKTFDPKAPPPPSKN
;
A
#
# COMPACT_ATOMS: atom_id res chain seq x y z
N MET A 1 -10.90 -25.50 22.72
CA MET A 1 -11.51 -24.61 23.73
C MET A 1 -11.21 -23.15 23.36
N PRO A 2 -12.02 -22.17 23.78
CA PRO A 2 -12.35 -21.02 22.94
C PRO A 2 -11.35 -19.85 22.95
N PHE A 3 -11.49 -18.99 21.94
CA PHE A 3 -10.77 -17.71 21.80
C PHE A 3 -11.07 -16.75 22.96
N PRO A 4 -10.06 -16.00 23.46
CA PRO A 4 -10.24 -14.68 24.02
C PRO A 4 -10.24 -13.64 22.89
N SER A 5 -11.29 -12.82 22.84
CA SER A 5 -11.38 -11.62 22.01
C SER A 5 -10.40 -10.54 22.52
N GLY A 6 -9.71 -9.85 21.60
CA GLY A 6 -8.74 -8.82 21.98
C GLY A 6 -7.68 -8.50 20.91
N ARG A 7 -8.09 -8.16 19.69
CA ARG A 7 -7.20 -7.48 18.73
C ARG A 7 -7.76 -6.10 18.42
N ASN A 8 -7.07 -5.07 18.90
CA ASN A 8 -7.32 -3.70 18.46
C ASN A 8 -7.08 -3.57 16.94
N LEU A 9 -7.89 -2.74 16.29
CA LEU A 9 -7.71 -2.35 14.90
C LEU A 9 -6.35 -1.66 14.76
N ASN A 10 -5.50 -2.13 13.82
CA ASN A 10 -4.38 -1.36 13.24
C ASN A 10 -3.71 -2.08 12.04
N TYR A 11 -4.50 -2.81 11.22
CA TYR A 11 -3.97 -3.59 10.08
C TYR A 11 -4.86 -3.52 8.82
N LEU A 12 -5.63 -2.44 8.64
CA LEU A 12 -6.66 -2.33 7.59
C LEU A 12 -6.63 -1.04 6.73
N VAL A 13 -5.50 -0.32 6.72
CA VAL A 13 -5.36 0.93 5.95
C VAL A 13 -4.40 0.81 4.75
N PHE A 14 -3.49 -0.18 4.73
CA PHE A 14 -2.41 -0.28 3.72
C PHE A 14 -2.74 -1.07 2.44
N SER A 15 -3.95 -1.64 2.29
CA SER A 15 -4.31 -2.40 1.08
C SER A 15 -5.13 -1.63 0.04
N SER A 16 -5.57 -0.40 0.34
CA SER A 16 -6.39 0.41 -0.58
C SER A 16 -5.57 1.28 -1.54
N LEU A 17 -4.37 1.72 -1.12
CA LEU A 17 -3.53 2.64 -1.90
C LEU A 17 -2.78 1.95 -3.05
N ALA A 18 -2.43 0.67 -2.88
CA ALA A 18 -1.65 -0.11 -3.85
C ALA A 18 -2.39 -0.44 -5.17
N ILE A 19 -3.71 -0.23 -5.22
CA ILE A 19 -4.50 -0.39 -6.44
C ILE A 19 -4.61 0.93 -7.22
N LEU A 20 -4.58 2.08 -6.53
CA LEU A 20 -4.53 3.40 -7.15
C LEU A 20 -3.15 3.71 -7.76
N LEU A 21 -2.07 3.34 -7.05
CA LEU A 21 -0.68 3.57 -7.48
C LEU A 21 -0.26 2.80 -8.74
N SER A 22 -1.04 1.81 -9.19
CA SER A 22 -0.76 1.07 -10.43
C SER A 22 -1.33 1.71 -11.71
N LEU A 23 -2.00 2.86 -11.59
CA LEU A 23 -2.58 3.62 -12.70
C LEU A 23 -1.86 4.96 -13.00
N ILE A 24 -0.85 5.34 -12.19
CA ILE A 24 -0.17 6.65 -12.29
C ILE A 24 1.32 6.45 -12.67
N GLN A 25 1.59 5.62 -13.68
CA GLN A 25 2.95 5.41 -14.22
C GLN A 25 3.00 5.33 -15.76
N SER A 26 2.60 6.41 -16.42
CA SER A 26 3.11 6.83 -17.74
C SER A 26 2.45 8.14 -18.19
N HIS A 27 3.15 9.27 -18.10
CA HIS A 27 2.70 10.55 -18.67
C HIS A 27 3.82 11.18 -19.52
N ASP A 28 4.07 10.52 -20.65
CA ASP A 28 4.45 11.15 -21.91
C ASP A 28 3.40 10.66 -22.94
N SER A 29 2.36 11.45 -23.20
CA SER A 29 1.34 11.20 -24.23
C SER A 29 0.60 12.50 -24.55
N ASP A 30 0.72 12.99 -25.78
CA ASP A 30 0.01 14.19 -26.24
C ASP A 30 -1.50 13.93 -26.31
N CYS A 31 -2.30 14.69 -25.57
CA CYS A 31 -3.77 14.59 -25.64
C CYS A 31 -4.29 15.28 -26.92
N PRO A 32 -5.19 14.67 -27.71
CA PRO A 32 -5.71 15.28 -28.94
C PRO A 32 -6.63 16.48 -28.62
N ASN A 33 -6.17 17.69 -28.98
CA ASN A 33 -6.75 18.98 -28.61
C ASN A 33 -8.28 19.07 -28.76
N LEU A 34 -8.94 19.78 -27.83
CA LEU A 34 -10.40 19.71 -27.70
C LEU A 34 -11.16 20.50 -28.80
N PHE A 35 -10.53 21.53 -29.38
CA PHE A 35 -10.98 22.27 -30.56
C PHE A 35 -9.79 22.78 -31.37
N ASP A 36 -9.98 23.02 -32.68
CA ASP A 36 -8.97 23.63 -33.57
C ASP A 36 -9.30 25.12 -33.84
N VAL A 37 -9.63 25.87 -32.77
CA VAL A 37 -9.65 27.34 -32.70
C VAL A 37 -9.35 27.79 -31.25
N ASP A 38 -8.52 28.83 -31.14
CA ASP A 38 -8.09 29.58 -29.93
C ASP A 38 -6.98 28.92 -29.08
N PRO A 39 -5.75 29.48 -29.07
CA PRO A 39 -4.63 29.01 -28.23
C PRO A 39 -4.78 29.21 -26.71
N ASN A 40 -5.88 29.82 -26.23
CA ASN A 40 -6.09 30.14 -24.81
C ASN A 40 -6.93 29.09 -24.04
N ALA A 41 -6.81 27.81 -24.39
CA ALA A 41 -7.63 26.73 -23.83
C ALA A 41 -6.78 25.59 -23.25
N ASP A 42 -6.42 25.71 -21.96
CA ASP A 42 -5.61 24.73 -21.24
C ASP A 42 -6.25 23.34 -21.16
N SER A 43 -5.38 22.34 -20.97
CA SER A 43 -5.61 20.91 -21.15
C SER A 43 -6.50 20.25 -20.07
N ALA A 44 -7.74 20.73 -19.95
CA ALA A 44 -8.90 20.04 -19.38
C ALA A 44 -10.17 20.70 -19.93
N GLY A 45 -10.44 20.48 -21.23
CA GLY A 45 -11.45 21.24 -21.98
C GLY A 45 -12.83 21.23 -21.31
N GLN A 46 -13.27 22.41 -20.90
CA GLN A 46 -14.43 22.58 -20.03
C GLN A 46 -15.75 22.21 -20.70
N LEU A 47 -16.55 21.40 -20.01
CA LEU A 47 -18.01 21.38 -20.19
C LEU A 47 -18.64 22.13 -19.03
N THR A 48 -18.78 23.45 -19.20
CA THR A 48 -19.39 24.33 -18.19
C THR A 48 -20.82 23.90 -17.89
N GLY A 49 -21.11 23.61 -16.62
CA GLY A 49 -22.44 23.21 -16.16
C GLY A 49 -22.68 21.70 -16.08
N LEU A 50 -21.62 20.88 -16.02
CA LEU A 50 -21.71 19.50 -15.53
C LEU A 50 -21.50 19.48 -14.01
N GLU A 51 -22.55 19.23 -13.23
CA GLU A 51 -22.41 19.06 -11.77
C GLU A 51 -21.68 17.74 -11.47
N ARG A 52 -20.42 17.81 -11.03
CA ARG A 52 -19.59 16.67 -10.58
C ARG A 52 -19.41 15.52 -11.59
N CYS A 53 -19.57 15.80 -12.87
CA CYS A 53 -19.09 14.95 -13.97
C CYS A 53 -17.93 15.66 -14.69
N PHE A 54 -16.85 14.93 -14.98
CA PHE A 54 -15.65 15.46 -15.64
C PHE A 54 -15.12 14.51 -16.73
N LEU A 55 -14.22 15.04 -17.58
CA LEU A 55 -13.50 14.29 -18.61
C LEU A 55 -12.05 14.06 -18.14
N ASP A 56 -11.56 12.84 -18.32
CA ASP A 56 -10.21 12.40 -17.93
C ASP A 56 -9.54 11.75 -19.16
N CYS A 57 -8.38 12.26 -19.60
CA CYS A 57 -7.67 11.77 -20.80
C CYS A 57 -6.42 10.92 -20.46
N THR A 58 -6.28 10.44 -19.23
CA THR A 58 -5.07 9.76 -18.71
C THR A 58 -4.65 8.48 -19.47
N ARG A 59 -5.46 7.99 -20.42
CA ARG A 59 -5.18 6.80 -21.25
C ARG A 59 -4.71 7.12 -22.68
N GLY A 60 -4.38 8.38 -23.01
CA GLY A 60 -3.84 8.78 -24.31
C GLY A 60 -4.91 9.40 -25.23
N ASP A 61 -5.30 8.67 -26.27
CA ASP A 61 -6.11 9.21 -27.39
C ASP A 61 -7.62 9.36 -27.10
N ALA A 62 -8.08 9.01 -25.89
CA ALA A 62 -9.48 8.87 -25.55
C ALA A 62 -9.80 9.46 -24.17
N TYR A 63 -11.00 10.03 -24.03
CA TYR A 63 -11.48 10.60 -22.77
C TYR A 63 -12.43 9.62 -22.06
N ASP A 64 -12.14 9.37 -20.78
CA ASP A 64 -12.98 8.73 -19.78
C ASP A 64 -13.96 9.79 -19.20
N VAL A 65 -15.25 9.46 -19.07
CA VAL A 65 -16.27 10.30 -18.42
C VAL A 65 -16.49 9.80 -17.01
N ILE A 66 -16.19 10.60 -15.99
CA ILE A 66 -16.29 10.20 -14.57
C ILE A 66 -17.30 11.10 -13.87
N CYS A 67 -18.28 10.51 -13.18
CA CYS A 67 -19.29 11.23 -12.40
C CYS A 67 -19.34 10.73 -10.95
N GLU A 68 -19.19 11.64 -9.98
CA GLU A 68 -19.12 11.29 -8.56
C GLU A 68 -20.18 12.01 -7.70
N ASP A 69 -20.81 11.26 -6.79
CA ASP A 69 -21.82 11.77 -5.83
C ASP A 69 -22.95 12.63 -6.46
N VAL A 70 -23.33 12.28 -7.70
CA VAL A 70 -24.49 12.81 -8.43
C VAL A 70 -25.72 11.93 -8.24
N ASP A 71 -26.92 12.51 -8.27
CA ASP A 71 -28.16 11.73 -8.41
C ASP A 71 -28.50 11.48 -9.89
N PHE A 72 -29.56 10.69 -10.12
CA PHE A 72 -30.04 10.33 -11.46
C PHE A 72 -30.47 11.54 -12.32
N VAL A 73 -31.08 12.56 -11.71
CA VAL A 73 -31.60 13.74 -12.42
C VAL A 73 -30.44 14.62 -12.89
N THR A 74 -29.48 14.87 -12.01
CA THR A 74 -28.23 15.57 -12.35
C THR A 74 -27.45 14.81 -13.42
N LEU A 75 -27.33 13.48 -13.30
CA LEU A 75 -26.67 12.64 -14.32
C LEU A 75 -27.33 12.80 -15.71
N LEU A 76 -28.66 12.74 -15.79
CA LEU A 76 -29.39 12.89 -17.06
C LEU A 76 -29.29 14.31 -17.64
N ALA A 77 -29.24 15.33 -16.79
CA ALA A 77 -29.02 16.73 -17.21
C ALA A 77 -27.60 16.94 -17.75
N ASN A 78 -26.62 16.29 -17.13
CA ASN A 78 -25.21 16.31 -17.52
C ASN A 78 -24.97 15.57 -18.85
N ALA A 79 -25.50 14.36 -19.00
CA ALA A 79 -25.38 13.51 -20.20
C ALA A 79 -25.74 14.24 -21.50
N LYS A 80 -26.75 15.12 -21.47
CA LYS A 80 -27.22 15.88 -22.65
C LYS A 80 -26.26 16.98 -23.12
N LYS A 81 -25.29 17.40 -22.30
CA LYS A 81 -24.37 18.50 -22.60
C LYS A 81 -23.01 18.02 -23.14
N ILE A 82 -22.76 16.72 -23.18
CA ILE A 82 -21.49 16.13 -23.63
C ILE A 82 -21.45 16.12 -25.18
N PRO A 83 -20.35 16.55 -25.84
CA PRO A 83 -20.25 16.70 -27.29
C PRO A 83 -19.85 15.39 -27.98
N PHE A 84 -20.81 14.48 -28.15
CA PHE A 84 -20.58 13.14 -28.74
C PHE A 84 -20.08 13.11 -30.19
N LYS A 85 -20.27 14.18 -30.96
CA LYS A 85 -20.05 14.15 -32.42
C LYS A 85 -18.59 14.23 -32.87
N GLU A 86 -17.66 14.53 -31.98
CA GLU A 86 -16.30 14.94 -32.37
C GLU A 86 -15.18 14.05 -31.79
N ARG A 87 -15.47 13.07 -30.91
CA ARG A 87 -14.45 12.43 -30.04
C ARG A 87 -14.67 10.95 -29.72
N ASP A 88 -13.54 10.25 -29.51
CA ASP A 88 -13.46 8.88 -28.99
C ASP A 88 -13.70 8.81 -27.46
N LEU A 89 -14.92 9.11 -27.02
CA LEU A 89 -15.36 8.90 -25.63
C LEU A 89 -15.59 7.41 -25.37
N ASN A 90 -14.62 6.72 -24.76
CA ASN A 90 -14.64 5.25 -24.69
C ASN A 90 -15.05 4.68 -23.32
N VAL A 91 -14.71 5.34 -22.21
CA VAL A 91 -14.91 4.83 -20.85
C VAL A 91 -15.87 5.73 -20.08
N PHE A 92 -16.75 5.14 -19.28
CA PHE A 92 -17.73 5.87 -18.47
C PHE A 92 -17.74 5.27 -17.06
N ILE A 93 -17.58 6.08 -16.02
CA ILE A 93 -17.55 5.65 -14.61
C ILE A 93 -18.55 6.46 -13.80
N PHE A 94 -19.49 5.76 -13.17
CA PHE A 94 -20.48 6.33 -12.26
C PHE A 94 -20.21 5.83 -10.84
N ASN A 95 -19.85 6.76 -9.94
CA ASN A 95 -19.48 6.49 -8.56
C ASN A 95 -20.40 7.27 -7.61
N SER A 96 -21.58 6.74 -7.30
CA SER A 96 -22.55 7.44 -6.45
C SER A 96 -23.57 6.51 -5.78
N PRO A 97 -23.74 6.57 -4.45
CA PRO A 97 -24.80 5.83 -3.74
C PRO A 97 -26.19 6.44 -3.96
N LYS A 98 -26.28 7.67 -4.51
CA LYS A 98 -27.54 8.33 -4.85
C LYS A 98 -28.19 7.79 -6.13
N ILE A 99 -27.45 7.04 -6.96
CA ILE A 99 -27.99 6.39 -8.15
C ILE A 99 -28.63 5.06 -7.73
N THR A 100 -29.96 5.09 -7.55
CA THR A 100 -30.77 3.96 -7.12
C THR A 100 -31.34 3.15 -8.29
N GLU A 101 -31.48 3.77 -9.46
CA GLU A 101 -31.99 3.18 -10.69
C GLU A 101 -31.24 3.69 -11.93
N LEU A 102 -31.26 2.89 -13.00
CA LEU A 102 -30.71 3.22 -14.31
C LEU A 102 -31.67 2.66 -15.37
N ASP A 103 -32.17 3.54 -16.25
CA ASP A 103 -33.14 3.22 -17.30
C ASP A 103 -32.56 3.43 -18.72
N GLY A 104 -33.34 3.12 -19.76
CA GLY A 104 -32.95 3.33 -21.16
C GLY A 104 -32.80 4.81 -21.56
N GLY A 105 -33.35 5.74 -20.78
CA GLY A 105 -33.17 7.18 -20.96
C GLY A 105 -31.79 7.67 -20.51
N THR A 106 -31.24 7.07 -19.45
CA THR A 106 -29.98 7.47 -18.79
C THR A 106 -28.84 7.78 -19.75
N PHE A 107 -28.62 6.92 -20.74
CA PHE A 107 -27.45 6.98 -21.63
C PHE A 107 -27.73 7.59 -23.00
N GLY A 108 -28.97 8.04 -23.29
CA GLY A 108 -29.43 8.66 -24.54
C GLY A 108 -28.45 8.60 -25.74
N PRO A 109 -27.71 9.67 -26.05
CA PRO A 109 -26.70 9.69 -27.13
C PRO A 109 -25.35 9.01 -26.79
N MET A 110 -24.99 8.84 -25.51
CA MET A 110 -23.74 8.19 -25.05
C MET A 110 -23.63 6.73 -25.50
N ARG A 111 -24.77 6.05 -25.67
CA ARG A 111 -24.88 4.60 -25.89
C ARG A 111 -24.10 4.06 -27.10
N VAL A 112 -23.78 4.92 -28.09
CA VAL A 112 -23.06 4.54 -29.31
C VAL A 112 -21.56 4.85 -29.27
N HIS A 113 -21.06 5.38 -28.15
CA HIS A 113 -19.64 5.68 -27.92
C HIS A 113 -19.06 4.83 -26.78
N MET A 114 -19.89 4.49 -25.79
CA MET A 114 -19.51 3.72 -24.60
C MET A 114 -18.95 2.32 -24.93
N LYS A 115 -17.64 2.12 -24.75
CA LYS A 115 -16.93 0.83 -24.84
C LYS A 115 -16.66 0.21 -23.47
N GLU A 116 -16.40 1.02 -22.45
CA GLU A 116 -16.24 0.57 -21.06
C GLU A 116 -17.22 1.31 -20.13
N LEU A 117 -17.86 0.57 -19.23
CA LEU A 117 -18.79 1.09 -18.22
C LEU A 117 -18.41 0.60 -16.82
N GLY A 118 -18.20 1.52 -15.88
CA GLY A 118 -17.99 1.28 -14.46
C GLY A 118 -19.17 1.79 -13.62
N LEU A 119 -19.78 0.92 -12.83
CA LEU A 119 -20.79 1.24 -11.81
C LEU A 119 -20.19 0.93 -10.43
N MET A 120 -19.92 1.93 -9.61
CA MET A 120 -19.17 1.78 -8.36
C MET A 120 -19.90 2.42 -7.17
N GLY A 121 -20.12 1.67 -6.08
CA GLY A 121 -20.75 2.22 -4.88
C GLY A 121 -22.23 2.61 -5.03
N LEU A 122 -22.93 2.04 -6.02
CA LEU A 122 -24.38 2.22 -6.19
C LEU A 122 -25.11 1.29 -5.20
N ASP A 123 -25.15 1.71 -3.93
CA ASP A 123 -25.55 0.85 -2.81
C ASP A 123 -26.96 0.25 -2.96
N HIS A 124 -27.90 1.04 -3.50
CA HIS A 124 -29.32 0.69 -3.62
C HIS A 124 -29.73 0.17 -5.01
N LEU A 125 -28.79 0.02 -5.95
CA LEU A 125 -29.11 -0.45 -7.30
C LEU A 125 -29.48 -1.94 -7.29
N THR A 126 -30.74 -2.24 -7.63
CA THR A 126 -31.28 -3.62 -7.62
C THR A 126 -31.34 -4.29 -8.99
N SER A 127 -31.41 -3.52 -10.08
CA SER A 127 -31.42 -4.01 -11.46
C SER A 127 -30.97 -2.93 -12.46
N PHE A 128 -30.68 -3.33 -13.70
CA PHE A 128 -30.20 -2.43 -14.77
C PHE A 128 -30.60 -2.96 -16.17
N PRO A 129 -31.91 -2.97 -16.51
CA PRO A 129 -32.41 -3.62 -17.73
C PRO A 129 -31.97 -2.97 -19.05
N MET A 130 -31.43 -1.75 -19.01
CA MET A 130 -30.98 -0.97 -20.17
C MET A 130 -29.66 -1.44 -20.80
N LEU A 131 -28.87 -2.28 -20.11
CA LEU A 131 -27.56 -2.72 -20.63
C LEU A 131 -27.62 -3.36 -22.03
N LYS A 132 -28.75 -4.00 -22.38
CA LYS A 132 -28.99 -4.60 -23.70
C LYS A 132 -29.02 -3.59 -24.86
N GLU A 133 -29.14 -2.30 -24.55
CA GLU A 133 -29.23 -1.18 -25.50
C GLU A 133 -27.87 -0.50 -25.73
N LEU A 134 -26.83 -0.93 -25.01
CA LEU A 134 -25.46 -0.44 -25.11
C LEU A 134 -24.66 -1.26 -26.14
N ASP A 135 -25.05 -1.15 -27.41
CA ASP A 135 -24.51 -1.98 -28.49
C ASP A 135 -22.98 -1.88 -28.65
N THR A 136 -22.33 -0.78 -28.27
CA THR A 136 -20.87 -0.62 -28.37
C THR A 136 -20.09 -1.14 -27.15
N LEU A 137 -20.76 -1.57 -26.09
CA LEU A 137 -20.10 -1.90 -24.82
C LEU A 137 -19.29 -3.20 -24.91
N GLU A 138 -17.99 -3.09 -24.63
CA GLU A 138 -17.01 -4.18 -24.62
C GLU A 138 -16.63 -4.60 -23.20
N ILE A 139 -16.61 -3.68 -22.23
CA ILE A 139 -16.19 -3.93 -20.84
C ILE A 139 -17.23 -3.39 -19.86
N LEU A 140 -17.73 -4.24 -18.97
CA LEU A 140 -18.61 -3.85 -17.88
C LEU A 140 -17.97 -4.18 -16.53
N LYS A 141 -17.93 -3.20 -15.62
CA LYS A 141 -17.45 -3.32 -14.25
C LYS A 141 -18.56 -2.85 -13.30
N ILE A 142 -18.97 -3.68 -12.36
CA ILE A 142 -19.91 -3.36 -11.28
C ILE A 142 -19.24 -3.68 -9.96
N GLN A 143 -19.10 -2.70 -9.06
CA GLN A 143 -18.33 -2.83 -7.84
C GLN A 143 -19.08 -2.24 -6.64
N ASN A 144 -19.10 -2.96 -5.52
CA ASN A 144 -19.70 -2.52 -4.26
C ASN A 144 -21.17 -2.08 -4.44
N THR A 145 -21.98 -2.95 -5.05
CA THR A 145 -23.44 -2.77 -5.20
C THR A 145 -24.16 -3.84 -4.38
N PRO A 146 -24.22 -3.72 -3.05
CA PRO A 146 -24.70 -4.76 -2.14
C PRO A 146 -26.15 -5.19 -2.32
N ASP A 147 -27.06 -4.32 -2.79
CA ASP A 147 -28.46 -4.70 -3.02
C ASP A 147 -28.72 -5.38 -4.38
N LEU A 148 -27.73 -5.44 -5.27
CA LEU A 148 -27.79 -6.27 -6.47
C LEU A 148 -27.73 -7.76 -6.10
N ARG A 149 -28.89 -8.42 -6.09
CA ARG A 149 -29.08 -9.81 -5.65
C ARG A 149 -29.35 -10.81 -6.78
N GLN A 150 -29.68 -10.31 -7.97
CA GLN A 150 -29.98 -11.10 -9.15
C GLN A 150 -29.17 -10.60 -10.34
N PHE A 151 -28.89 -11.50 -11.29
CA PHE A 151 -28.17 -11.20 -12.50
C PHE A 151 -28.61 -12.17 -13.59
N SER A 152 -29.15 -11.64 -14.68
CA SER A 152 -29.42 -12.41 -15.90
C SER A 152 -28.42 -12.02 -16.99
N PRO A 153 -27.88 -12.98 -17.76
CA PRO A 153 -27.12 -12.68 -18.97
C PRO A 153 -27.95 -12.05 -20.11
N GLU A 154 -29.29 -12.15 -20.07
CA GLU A 154 -30.20 -11.67 -21.13
C GLU A 154 -30.11 -10.16 -21.36
N ILE A 155 -29.76 -9.41 -20.31
CA ILE A 155 -29.57 -7.96 -20.36
C ILE A 155 -28.16 -7.55 -20.82
N LEU A 156 -27.26 -8.48 -21.14
CA LEU A 156 -25.90 -8.13 -21.59
C LEU A 156 -25.85 -7.81 -23.10
N PRO A 157 -25.12 -6.76 -23.51
CA PRO A 157 -24.97 -6.41 -24.93
C PRO A 157 -24.09 -7.41 -25.67
N GLN A 158 -24.39 -7.63 -26.96
CA GLN A 158 -23.76 -8.69 -27.78
C GLN A 158 -22.27 -8.46 -28.05
N ASN A 159 -21.79 -7.22 -27.93
CA ASN A 159 -20.39 -6.88 -28.12
C ASN A 159 -19.52 -7.05 -26.87
N LEU A 160 -20.10 -7.40 -25.72
CA LEU A 160 -19.38 -7.49 -24.45
C LEU A 160 -18.27 -8.55 -24.52
N GLN A 161 -17.05 -8.11 -24.19
CA GLN A 161 -15.83 -8.91 -24.12
C GLN A 161 -15.43 -9.25 -22.68
N LYS A 162 -15.74 -8.35 -21.72
CA LYS A 162 -15.35 -8.52 -20.33
C LYS A 162 -16.42 -8.06 -19.34
N LEU A 163 -16.65 -8.87 -18.30
CA LEU A 163 -17.55 -8.56 -17.19
C LEU A 163 -16.80 -8.68 -15.86
N VAL A 164 -16.96 -7.71 -14.97
CA VAL A 164 -16.39 -7.75 -13.61
C VAL A 164 -17.48 -7.37 -12.63
N LEU A 165 -17.88 -8.29 -11.75
CA LEU A 165 -18.74 -8.04 -10.62
C LEU A 165 -17.93 -8.23 -9.33
N TYR A 166 -17.86 -7.19 -8.49
CA TYR A 166 -17.13 -7.20 -7.22
C TYR A 166 -18.06 -6.77 -6.09
N GLY A 167 -18.12 -7.54 -4.99
CA GLY A 167 -18.85 -7.13 -3.78
C GLY A 167 -20.36 -6.91 -3.98
N THR A 168 -21.02 -7.78 -4.73
CA THR A 168 -22.50 -7.77 -4.88
C THR A 168 -23.13 -8.91 -4.05
N ALA A 169 -24.46 -8.96 -3.96
CA ALA A 169 -25.18 -10.03 -3.26
C ALA A 169 -25.75 -11.12 -4.19
N ILE A 170 -25.33 -11.23 -5.46
CA ILE A 170 -25.79 -12.25 -6.40
C ILE A 170 -25.59 -13.67 -5.83
N GLN A 171 -26.66 -14.48 -5.84
CA GLN A 171 -26.66 -15.84 -5.25
C GLN A 171 -26.74 -16.99 -6.25
N LEU A 172 -27.31 -16.78 -7.44
CA LEU A 172 -27.50 -17.85 -8.42
C LEU A 172 -27.14 -17.35 -9.81
N LEU A 173 -26.31 -18.12 -10.52
CA LEU A 173 -26.01 -17.88 -11.93
C LEU A 173 -26.85 -18.84 -12.77
N THR A 174 -27.79 -18.27 -13.52
CA THR A 174 -28.77 -18.98 -14.36
C THR A 174 -28.99 -18.20 -15.66
N VAL A 175 -29.67 -18.82 -16.62
CA VAL A 175 -29.97 -18.25 -17.94
C VAL A 175 -31.24 -18.92 -18.49
N ASP A 176 -32.13 -18.17 -19.13
CA ASP A 176 -33.16 -18.75 -19.99
C ASP A 176 -32.63 -18.91 -21.42
N LEU A 177 -32.57 -20.16 -21.90
CA LEU A 177 -32.09 -20.47 -23.25
C LEU A 177 -33.09 -20.15 -24.36
N GLN A 178 -34.36 -19.87 -24.06
CA GLN A 178 -35.31 -19.40 -25.07
C GLN A 178 -35.09 -17.93 -25.44
N GLU A 179 -34.63 -17.11 -24.49
CA GLU A 179 -34.47 -15.67 -24.67
C GLU A 179 -33.00 -15.23 -24.86
N THR A 180 -32.03 -16.00 -24.36
CA THR A 180 -30.61 -15.59 -24.38
C THR A 180 -29.87 -15.96 -25.67
N LYS A 181 -29.29 -14.97 -26.33
CA LYS A 181 -28.34 -15.15 -27.44
C LYS A 181 -26.92 -15.41 -26.94
N GLU A 182 -26.14 -16.21 -27.68
CA GLU A 182 -24.73 -16.46 -27.38
C GLU A 182 -23.87 -15.18 -27.46
N LEU A 183 -23.18 -14.86 -26.37
CA LEU A 183 -22.23 -13.74 -26.27
C LEU A 183 -20.87 -14.15 -26.84
N LYS A 184 -20.79 -14.23 -28.17
CA LYS A 184 -19.63 -14.75 -28.91
C LYS A 184 -18.34 -13.95 -28.74
N LYS A 185 -18.43 -12.66 -28.42
CA LYS A 185 -17.27 -11.80 -28.13
C LYS A 185 -16.76 -11.91 -26.68
N MET A 186 -17.49 -12.60 -25.80
CA MET A 186 -17.15 -12.65 -24.37
C MET A 186 -15.89 -13.48 -24.11
N MET A 187 -14.81 -12.79 -23.77
CA MET A 187 -13.48 -13.37 -23.53
C MET A 187 -13.21 -13.65 -22.06
N GLY A 188 -13.83 -12.92 -21.12
CA GLY A 188 -13.68 -13.25 -19.70
C GLY A 188 -14.66 -12.60 -18.72
N PHE A 189 -15.01 -13.32 -17.65
CA PHE A 189 -15.74 -12.74 -16.51
C PHE A 189 -15.00 -12.88 -15.19
N HIS A 190 -15.30 -11.98 -14.26
CA HIS A 190 -14.80 -11.97 -12.90
C HIS A 190 -15.96 -11.78 -11.93
N PHE A 191 -16.23 -12.79 -11.09
CA PHE A 191 -17.25 -12.77 -10.03
C PHE A 191 -16.53 -12.91 -8.67
N ILE A 192 -16.29 -11.77 -8.04
CA ILE A 192 -15.40 -11.64 -6.88
C ILE A 192 -16.20 -11.16 -5.66
N LYS A 193 -16.09 -11.84 -4.51
CA LYS A 193 -16.84 -11.57 -3.27
C LYS A 193 -18.35 -11.44 -3.52
N GLN A 194 -18.91 -12.30 -4.37
CA GLN A 194 -20.36 -12.42 -4.51
C GLN A 194 -20.89 -13.41 -3.46
N LYS A 195 -22.21 -13.58 -3.37
CA LYS A 195 -22.84 -14.59 -2.50
C LYS A 195 -23.27 -15.84 -3.30
N ILE A 196 -22.59 -16.12 -4.42
CA ILE A 196 -22.98 -17.19 -5.36
C ILE A 196 -22.93 -18.54 -4.66
N ARG A 197 -24.10 -19.19 -4.65
CA ARG A 197 -24.38 -20.55 -4.18
C ARG A 197 -24.36 -21.57 -5.30
N GLY A 198 -24.82 -21.24 -6.50
CA GLY A 198 -24.86 -22.21 -7.59
C GLY A 198 -24.69 -21.61 -8.98
N ILE A 199 -24.26 -22.47 -9.90
CA ILE A 199 -24.14 -22.17 -11.33
C ILE A 199 -24.91 -23.25 -12.08
N ARG A 200 -26.01 -22.88 -12.75
CA ARG A 200 -26.80 -23.83 -13.53
C ARG A 200 -25.99 -24.28 -14.75
N LYS A 201 -26.12 -25.56 -15.12
CA LYS A 201 -25.40 -26.22 -16.24
C LYS A 201 -25.35 -25.37 -17.53
N ASN A 202 -26.45 -24.72 -17.87
CA ASN A 202 -26.58 -23.94 -19.10
C ASN A 202 -25.97 -22.53 -19.02
N PHE A 203 -25.69 -22.00 -17.82
CA PHE A 203 -25.19 -20.62 -17.65
C PHE A 203 -23.93 -20.34 -18.47
N LEU A 204 -23.04 -21.32 -18.60
CA LEU A 204 -21.79 -21.13 -19.35
C LEU A 204 -21.96 -21.34 -20.85
N THR A 205 -23.01 -22.00 -21.36
CA THR A 205 -23.11 -22.35 -22.80
C THR A 205 -23.05 -21.10 -23.67
N ILE A 206 -23.75 -20.04 -23.25
CA ILE A 206 -23.82 -18.72 -23.91
C ILE A 206 -22.47 -18.00 -24.08
N PHE A 207 -21.39 -18.43 -23.42
CA PHE A 207 -20.05 -17.89 -23.59
C PHE A 207 -19.14 -18.89 -24.35
N PRO A 208 -19.24 -19.03 -25.69
CA PRO A 208 -18.54 -20.07 -26.44
C PRO A 208 -17.02 -19.83 -26.61
N ASN A 209 -16.56 -18.58 -26.46
CA ASN A 209 -15.15 -18.18 -26.64
C ASN A 209 -14.46 -17.74 -25.34
N LEU A 210 -15.05 -18.05 -24.19
CA LEU A 210 -14.56 -17.64 -22.87
C LEU A 210 -13.14 -18.20 -22.60
N LYS A 211 -12.17 -17.31 -22.40
CA LYS A 211 -10.76 -17.61 -22.10
C LYS A 211 -10.41 -17.46 -20.62
N THR A 212 -11.04 -16.51 -19.93
CA THR A 212 -10.79 -16.22 -18.51
C THR A 212 -12.06 -16.38 -17.69
N ALA A 213 -12.02 -17.19 -16.63
CA ALA A 213 -13.10 -17.28 -15.65
C ALA A 213 -12.53 -17.11 -14.24
N VAL A 214 -13.05 -16.12 -13.51
CA VAL A 214 -12.67 -15.86 -12.11
C VAL A 214 -13.93 -15.95 -11.23
N PHE A 215 -13.93 -16.87 -10.27
CA PHE A 215 -14.93 -17.04 -9.22
C PHE A 215 -14.20 -16.98 -7.87
N SER A 216 -14.08 -15.82 -7.25
CA SER A 216 -13.31 -15.68 -6.01
C SER A 216 -14.14 -15.23 -4.82
N GLY A 217 -13.96 -15.83 -3.64
CA GLY A 217 -14.61 -15.38 -2.41
C GLY A 217 -16.13 -15.58 -2.34
N ASN A 218 -16.67 -16.60 -3.02
CA ASN A 218 -18.10 -16.93 -3.05
C ASN A 218 -18.42 -18.10 -2.09
N HIS A 219 -19.69 -18.54 -2.05
CA HIS A 219 -20.15 -19.57 -1.13
C HIS A 219 -20.98 -20.66 -1.82
N PHE A 220 -20.31 -21.59 -2.50
CA PHE A 220 -20.98 -22.60 -3.33
C PHE A 220 -21.65 -23.72 -2.52
N ASP A 221 -22.91 -23.98 -2.85
CA ASP A 221 -23.68 -25.13 -2.39
C ASP A 221 -23.36 -26.35 -3.26
N LEU A 222 -22.78 -27.39 -2.64
CA LEU A 222 -22.21 -28.53 -3.37
C LEU A 222 -23.25 -29.34 -4.15
N ASP A 223 -24.51 -29.37 -3.68
CA ASP A 223 -25.64 -30.01 -4.38
C ASP A 223 -26.02 -29.32 -5.69
N THR A 224 -25.54 -28.08 -5.92
CA THR A 224 -25.85 -27.30 -7.13
C THR A 224 -24.82 -27.46 -8.25
N VAL A 225 -23.68 -28.12 -7.97
CA VAL A 225 -22.56 -28.21 -8.93
C VAL A 225 -22.72 -29.46 -9.80
N ASN A 226 -22.90 -29.22 -11.09
CA ASN A 226 -23.04 -30.27 -12.09
C ASN A 226 -21.66 -30.82 -12.52
N ASP A 227 -21.54 -32.13 -12.76
CA ASP A 227 -20.35 -32.78 -13.36
C ASP A 227 -20.04 -32.29 -14.77
N GLN A 228 -21.01 -31.71 -15.46
CA GLN A 228 -20.83 -31.13 -16.79
C GLN A 228 -20.81 -29.60 -16.77
N LEU A 229 -20.49 -28.97 -15.62
CA LEU A 229 -20.55 -27.51 -15.46
C LEU A 229 -19.70 -26.76 -16.52
N PHE A 230 -18.45 -27.17 -16.73
CA PHE A 230 -17.56 -26.59 -17.74
C PHE A 230 -17.44 -27.45 -19.02
N ALA A 231 -18.17 -28.57 -19.10
CA ALA A 231 -17.98 -29.56 -20.15
C ALA A 231 -18.29 -29.01 -21.55
N GLY A 232 -17.49 -29.42 -22.54
CA GLY A 232 -17.60 -28.95 -23.92
C GLY A 232 -17.08 -27.53 -24.16
N LYS A 233 -16.52 -26.85 -23.14
CA LYS A 233 -15.85 -25.56 -23.33
C LYS A 233 -14.46 -25.71 -23.96
N LYS A 234 -14.05 -24.67 -24.69
CA LYS A 234 -12.66 -24.49 -25.11
C LYS A 234 -11.76 -24.38 -23.86
N PRO A 235 -10.51 -24.84 -23.89
CA PRO A 235 -9.61 -24.71 -22.75
C PRO A 235 -9.39 -23.24 -22.37
N PHE A 236 -9.38 -22.95 -21.07
CA PHE A 236 -9.17 -21.59 -20.55
C PHE A 236 -7.69 -21.18 -20.59
N GLU A 237 -7.43 -19.90 -20.80
CA GLU A 237 -6.11 -19.29 -20.57
C GLU A 237 -5.86 -19.04 -19.07
N LYS A 238 -6.92 -18.68 -18.35
CA LYS A 238 -6.87 -18.41 -16.91
C LYS A 238 -8.16 -18.87 -16.22
N PHE A 239 -8.02 -19.78 -15.27
CA PHE A 239 -9.10 -20.16 -14.37
C PHE A 239 -8.72 -19.86 -12.92
N VAL A 240 -9.58 -19.12 -12.22
CA VAL A 240 -9.38 -18.77 -10.81
C VAL A 240 -10.65 -19.11 -10.04
N MET A 241 -10.55 -20.00 -9.06
CA MET A 241 -11.63 -20.32 -8.14
C MET A 241 -11.17 -20.11 -6.69
N ARG A 242 -10.41 -19.04 -6.40
CA ARG A 242 -9.79 -18.80 -5.08
C ARG A 242 -10.76 -18.42 -3.96
N GLY A 243 -10.57 -18.98 -2.77
CA GLY A 243 -11.14 -18.48 -1.52
C GLY A 243 -12.65 -18.71 -1.37
N ASN A 244 -13.21 -19.70 -2.06
CA ASN A 244 -14.63 -20.02 -1.97
C ASN A 244 -14.90 -20.98 -0.80
N ASN A 245 -16.01 -20.77 -0.11
CA ASN A 245 -16.47 -21.66 0.95
C ASN A 245 -17.53 -22.62 0.41
N PHE A 246 -17.29 -23.93 0.50
CA PHE A 246 -18.21 -24.97 0.03
C PHE A 246 -19.12 -25.45 1.17
N SER A 247 -20.44 -25.38 1.01
CA SER A 247 -21.35 -25.46 2.18
C SER A 247 -21.44 -26.82 2.87
N ALA A 248 -21.19 -27.94 2.17
CA ALA A 248 -21.14 -29.24 2.83
C ALA A 248 -19.91 -29.33 3.77
N THR A 249 -20.19 -29.77 4.99
CA THR A 249 -19.21 -30.06 6.05
C THR A 249 -18.53 -31.41 5.86
N GLU A 250 -19.13 -32.31 5.08
CA GLU A 250 -18.62 -33.67 4.88
C GLU A 250 -17.53 -33.76 3.81
N TYR A 251 -16.42 -34.37 4.21
CA TYR A 251 -15.21 -34.56 3.40
C TYR A 251 -15.46 -35.22 2.02
N PRO A 252 -16.27 -36.29 1.89
CA PRO A 252 -16.48 -36.96 0.60
C PRO A 252 -17.12 -36.06 -0.46
N ILE A 253 -18.04 -35.17 -0.06
CA ILE A 253 -18.79 -34.31 -0.99
C ILE A 253 -17.86 -33.26 -1.60
N ARG A 254 -16.95 -32.68 -0.80
CA ARG A 254 -15.91 -31.75 -1.28
C ARG A 254 -14.92 -32.41 -2.23
N GLN A 255 -14.57 -33.67 -1.99
CA GLN A 255 -13.73 -34.45 -2.89
C GLN A 255 -14.42 -34.71 -4.24
N ILE A 256 -15.67 -35.20 -4.22
CA ILE A 256 -16.45 -35.46 -5.44
C ILE A 256 -16.64 -34.18 -6.26
N PHE A 257 -16.92 -33.04 -5.63
CA PHE A 257 -16.98 -31.75 -6.30
C PHE A 257 -15.67 -31.39 -6.98
N MET A 258 -14.53 -31.60 -6.30
CA MET A 258 -13.22 -31.29 -6.87
C MET A 258 -12.94 -32.14 -8.10
N GLU A 259 -13.17 -33.46 -8.00
CA GLU A 259 -13.01 -34.41 -9.12
C GLU A 259 -13.89 -34.00 -10.31
N LYS A 260 -15.19 -33.73 -10.07
CA LYS A 260 -16.15 -33.25 -11.09
C LYS A 260 -15.76 -31.90 -11.72
N LEU A 261 -15.32 -30.94 -10.91
CA LEU A 261 -14.85 -29.65 -11.38
C LEU A 261 -13.69 -29.83 -12.37
N MET A 262 -12.68 -30.62 -11.98
CA MET A 262 -11.49 -30.88 -12.79
C MET A 262 -11.80 -31.62 -14.09
N GLU A 263 -12.64 -32.66 -14.03
CA GLU A 263 -13.03 -33.43 -15.21
C GLU A 263 -13.81 -32.60 -16.22
N SER A 264 -14.56 -31.60 -15.76
CA SER A 264 -15.38 -30.76 -16.62
C SER A 264 -14.61 -29.68 -17.39
N MET A 265 -13.39 -29.30 -16.98
CA MET A 265 -12.64 -28.18 -17.58
C MET A 265 -11.27 -28.57 -18.13
N LYS A 266 -10.72 -27.70 -18.98
CA LYS A 266 -9.34 -27.79 -19.50
C LYS A 266 -8.68 -26.42 -19.45
N ILE A 267 -7.36 -26.39 -19.33
CA ILE A 267 -6.54 -25.18 -19.43
C ILE A 267 -5.64 -25.32 -20.67
N VAL A 268 -5.37 -24.23 -21.37
CA VAL A 268 -4.42 -24.21 -22.50
C VAL A 268 -2.99 -24.48 -22.03
N ASP A 269 -2.14 -24.90 -22.96
CA ASP A 269 -0.69 -24.95 -22.75
C ASP A 269 -0.16 -23.57 -22.33
N ASN A 270 0.72 -23.53 -21.32
CA ASN A 270 1.25 -22.30 -20.74
C ASN A 270 0.19 -21.40 -20.04
N GLY A 271 -1.03 -21.90 -19.83
CA GLY A 271 -2.10 -21.24 -19.08
C GLY A 271 -1.91 -21.22 -17.56
N SER A 272 -2.91 -20.71 -16.84
CA SER A 272 -2.87 -20.48 -15.39
C SER A 272 -4.10 -21.01 -14.64
N LEU A 273 -3.87 -21.65 -13.50
CA LEU A 273 -4.89 -22.23 -12.63
C LEU A 273 -4.66 -21.83 -11.17
N ASP A 274 -5.64 -21.17 -10.55
CA ASP A 274 -5.64 -20.82 -9.12
C ASP A 274 -6.87 -21.40 -8.43
N LEU A 275 -6.65 -22.29 -7.48
CA LEU A 275 -7.67 -22.99 -6.70
C LEU A 275 -7.37 -22.85 -5.20
N SER A 276 -6.70 -21.77 -4.81
CA SER A 276 -6.21 -21.56 -3.45
C SER A 276 -7.31 -21.17 -2.46
N TYR A 277 -7.06 -21.37 -1.17
CA TYR A 277 -7.90 -21.01 -0.02
C TYR A 277 -9.33 -21.56 -0.05
N ASN A 278 -9.53 -22.70 -0.72
CA ASN A 278 -10.82 -23.37 -0.81
C ASN A 278 -11.02 -24.48 0.24
N THR A 279 -10.01 -24.77 1.07
CA THR A 279 -10.02 -25.88 2.04
C THR A 279 -10.35 -27.23 1.39
N LEU A 280 -9.85 -27.46 0.17
CA LEU A 280 -10.10 -28.68 -0.61
C LEU A 280 -9.18 -29.81 -0.15
N PRO A 281 -9.67 -31.04 0.01
CA PRO A 281 -8.85 -32.20 0.31
C PRO A 281 -8.12 -32.68 -0.95
N ILE A 282 -6.79 -32.63 -0.95
CA ILE A 282 -5.97 -33.16 -2.05
C ILE A 282 -5.66 -34.63 -1.75
N THR A 283 -6.43 -35.52 -2.38
CA THR A 283 -6.38 -36.99 -2.23
C THR A 283 -5.77 -37.65 -3.47
N LYS A 284 -5.33 -38.91 -3.34
CA LYS A 284 -4.80 -39.69 -4.48
C LYS A 284 -5.79 -39.77 -5.65
N THR A 285 -7.09 -39.85 -5.39
CA THR A 285 -8.12 -39.91 -6.45
C THR A 285 -8.26 -38.57 -7.17
N ALA A 286 -8.23 -37.45 -6.44
CA ALA A 286 -8.20 -36.12 -7.05
C ALA A 286 -6.95 -35.90 -7.93
N VAL A 287 -5.81 -36.52 -7.59
CA VAL A 287 -4.57 -36.43 -8.38
C VAL A 287 -4.70 -37.00 -9.79
N SER A 288 -5.48 -38.07 -10.00
CA SER A 288 -5.76 -38.54 -11.37
C SER A 288 -6.43 -37.46 -12.21
N SER A 289 -7.37 -36.70 -11.64
CA SER A 289 -8.04 -35.60 -12.31
C SER A 289 -7.13 -34.35 -12.43
N PHE A 290 -6.17 -34.13 -11.54
CA PHE A 290 -5.16 -33.06 -11.69
C PHE A 290 -4.25 -33.22 -12.91
N ASN A 291 -4.00 -34.45 -13.37
CA ASN A 291 -3.16 -34.70 -14.54
C ASN A 291 -3.71 -34.09 -15.85
N THR A 292 -4.98 -33.70 -15.90
CA THR A 292 -5.56 -32.96 -17.04
C THR A 292 -4.98 -31.54 -17.19
N PHE A 293 -4.29 -31.04 -16.17
CA PHE A 293 -3.65 -29.71 -16.15
C PHE A 293 -2.12 -29.78 -16.26
N ASN A 294 -1.56 -30.91 -16.69
CA ASN A 294 -0.12 -31.12 -16.88
C ASN A 294 0.61 -30.04 -17.73
N ASN A 295 -0.11 -29.33 -18.60
CA ASN A 295 0.43 -28.28 -19.48
C ASN A 295 0.38 -26.85 -18.91
N VAL A 296 -0.10 -26.63 -17.67
CA VAL A 296 -0.17 -25.28 -17.08
C VAL A 296 1.21 -24.74 -16.70
N LYS A 297 1.42 -23.42 -16.86
CA LYS A 297 2.64 -22.72 -16.43
C LYS A 297 2.58 -22.29 -14.96
N TYR A 298 1.39 -21.92 -14.49
CA TYR A 298 1.15 -21.40 -13.14
C TYR A 298 0.06 -22.23 -12.45
N LEU A 299 0.36 -22.76 -11.27
CA LEU A 299 -0.57 -23.52 -10.45
C LEU A 299 -0.52 -22.99 -9.00
N ASN A 300 -1.66 -22.51 -8.49
CA ASN A 300 -1.81 -22.12 -7.09
C ASN A 300 -2.82 -23.01 -6.37
N LEU A 301 -2.33 -23.74 -5.35
CA LEU A 301 -3.11 -24.61 -4.47
C LEU A 301 -2.95 -24.22 -3.00
N ALA A 302 -2.44 -23.02 -2.70
CA ALA A 302 -2.24 -22.52 -1.35
C ALA A 302 -3.51 -22.63 -0.48
N GLY A 303 -3.38 -22.81 0.84
CA GLY A 303 -4.51 -22.85 1.77
C GLY A 303 -5.51 -24.00 1.56
N ASN A 304 -5.12 -25.06 0.84
CA ASN A 304 -5.87 -26.32 0.76
C ASN A 304 -5.33 -27.35 1.76
N GLN A 305 -5.88 -28.57 1.80
CA GLN A 305 -5.51 -29.58 2.80
C GLN A 305 -4.96 -30.84 2.13
N PHE A 306 -3.67 -31.11 2.28
CA PHE A 306 -3.09 -32.39 1.88
C PHE A 306 -3.38 -33.48 2.94
N GLY A 307 -3.82 -34.66 2.50
CA GLY A 307 -4.17 -35.76 3.41
C GLY A 307 -2.93 -36.39 4.09
N GLN A 308 -3.02 -36.66 5.40
CA GLN A 308 -1.88 -37.14 6.21
C GLN A 308 -1.25 -38.47 5.74
N PHE A 309 -2.02 -39.34 5.08
CA PHE A 309 -1.58 -40.65 4.60
C PHE A 309 -1.26 -40.68 3.10
N PHE A 310 -1.27 -39.53 2.43
CA PHE A 310 -0.97 -39.43 1.00
C PHE A 310 0.52 -39.66 0.74
N LYS A 311 0.88 -40.74 0.02
CA LYS A 311 2.21 -40.85 -0.61
C LYS A 311 2.21 -39.94 -1.85
N ALA A 312 2.92 -38.83 -1.76
CA ALA A 312 2.91 -37.74 -2.74
C ALA A 312 3.92 -37.93 -3.88
N THR A 313 4.65 -39.04 -3.89
CA THR A 313 5.31 -39.55 -5.10
C THR A 313 4.31 -39.55 -6.25
N ASP A 314 4.70 -38.95 -7.36
CA ASP A 314 3.94 -38.81 -8.61
C ASP A 314 2.83 -37.74 -8.64
N LEU A 315 2.59 -36.97 -7.56
CA LEU A 315 1.60 -35.86 -7.55
C LEU A 315 1.81 -34.87 -8.72
N PHE A 316 3.07 -34.50 -8.96
CA PHE A 316 3.45 -33.55 -10.00
C PHE A 316 4.26 -34.17 -11.14
N ALA A 317 4.32 -35.51 -11.23
CA ALA A 317 5.18 -36.22 -12.18
C ALA A 317 4.96 -35.79 -13.64
N ASN A 318 3.72 -35.49 -14.00
CA ASN A 318 3.32 -35.13 -15.35
C ASN A 318 3.40 -33.62 -15.65
N PHE A 319 3.60 -32.75 -14.65
CA PHE A 319 3.57 -31.28 -14.78
C PHE A 319 4.87 -30.72 -15.40
N THR A 320 5.21 -31.19 -16.60
CA THR A 320 6.50 -30.93 -17.26
C THR A 320 6.70 -29.48 -17.70
N TYR A 321 5.62 -28.69 -17.85
CA TYR A 321 5.67 -27.29 -18.27
C TYR A 321 5.56 -26.27 -17.11
N LEU A 322 5.34 -26.75 -15.88
CA LEU A 322 5.05 -25.90 -14.74
C LEU A 322 6.27 -25.07 -14.32
N LYS A 323 6.11 -23.74 -14.27
CA LYS A 323 7.18 -22.77 -13.92
C LYS A 323 6.98 -22.15 -12.55
N THR A 324 5.74 -22.02 -12.09
CA THR A 324 5.40 -21.45 -10.78
C THR A 324 4.39 -22.34 -10.06
N LEU A 325 4.71 -22.74 -8.84
CA LEU A 325 3.88 -23.58 -7.99
C LEU A 325 3.76 -22.95 -6.59
N ASP A 326 2.53 -22.65 -6.17
CA ASP A 326 2.23 -22.14 -4.83
C ASP A 326 1.44 -23.17 -4.02
N LEU A 327 2.07 -23.66 -2.94
CA LEU A 327 1.53 -24.59 -1.95
C LEU A 327 1.57 -23.98 -0.54
N SER A 328 1.59 -22.65 -0.43
CA SER A 328 1.67 -21.98 0.86
C SER A 328 0.48 -22.34 1.76
N TYR A 329 0.71 -22.46 3.07
CA TYR A 329 -0.29 -22.79 4.10
C TYR A 329 -1.10 -24.08 3.84
N SER A 330 -0.57 -25.04 3.08
CA SER A 330 -1.34 -26.22 2.64
C SER A 330 -1.17 -27.48 3.52
N SER A 331 -0.38 -27.39 4.59
CA SER A 331 -0.03 -28.51 5.49
C SER A 331 0.61 -29.71 4.75
N LEU A 332 1.51 -29.42 3.82
CA LEU A 332 2.14 -30.40 2.93
C LEU A 332 2.85 -31.53 3.72
N PRO A 333 2.66 -32.82 3.37
CA PRO A 333 3.36 -33.92 4.03
C PRO A 333 4.86 -33.88 3.73
N LYS A 334 5.69 -34.05 4.76
CA LYS A 334 7.15 -34.10 4.62
C LYS A 334 7.60 -35.45 4.00
N GLN A 335 7.73 -35.51 2.68
CA GLN A 335 8.09 -36.72 1.93
C GLN A 335 9.14 -36.45 0.86
N SER A 336 9.98 -37.46 0.57
CA SER A 336 11.08 -37.28 -0.36
C SER A 336 10.59 -37.24 -1.80
N GLY A 337 11.15 -36.35 -2.60
CA GLY A 337 10.86 -36.24 -4.03
C GLY A 337 9.40 -35.90 -4.37
N ILE A 338 8.68 -35.23 -3.48
CA ILE A 338 7.31 -34.75 -3.70
C ILE A 338 7.19 -33.81 -4.92
N PHE A 339 8.30 -33.17 -5.33
CA PHE A 339 8.40 -32.29 -6.49
C PHE A 339 9.01 -32.97 -7.73
N SER A 340 9.16 -34.30 -7.73
CA SER A 340 9.64 -35.06 -8.89
C SER A 340 8.76 -34.82 -10.12
N GLY A 341 9.40 -34.63 -11.28
CA GLY A 341 8.74 -34.34 -12.56
C GLY A 341 8.62 -32.85 -12.90
N LEU A 342 8.80 -31.95 -11.92
CA LEU A 342 8.76 -30.50 -12.10
C LEU A 342 10.04 -29.96 -12.76
N ALA A 343 10.25 -30.36 -14.02
CA ALA A 343 11.47 -30.13 -14.79
C ALA A 343 11.75 -28.65 -15.12
N GLU A 344 10.69 -27.84 -15.29
CA GLU A 344 10.77 -26.43 -15.71
C GLU A 344 10.49 -25.44 -14.58
N LEU A 345 10.38 -25.92 -13.33
CA LEU A 345 9.98 -25.11 -12.18
C LEU A 345 11.05 -24.07 -11.84
N LYS A 346 10.60 -22.83 -11.67
CA LYS A 346 11.43 -21.64 -11.37
C LYS A 346 11.10 -20.99 -10.04
N ASP A 347 9.83 -20.98 -9.65
CA ASP A 347 9.35 -20.37 -8.41
C ASP A 347 8.47 -21.38 -7.65
N LEU A 348 8.85 -21.66 -6.40
CA LEU A 348 8.19 -22.61 -5.52
C LEU A 348 7.89 -21.95 -4.18
N ASN A 349 6.61 -21.79 -3.86
CA ASN A 349 6.17 -21.24 -2.58
C ASN A 349 5.67 -22.34 -1.64
N LEU A 350 6.40 -22.54 -0.54
CA LEU A 350 6.11 -23.49 0.54
C LEU A 350 5.91 -22.79 1.89
N ARG A 351 5.65 -21.49 1.90
CA ARG A 351 5.39 -20.68 3.09
C ARG A 351 4.35 -21.33 4.00
N GLY A 352 4.53 -21.30 5.33
CA GLY A 352 3.45 -21.66 6.26
C GLY A 352 3.06 -23.14 6.33
N ASN A 353 3.88 -24.07 5.82
CA ASN A 353 3.61 -25.51 5.87
C ASN A 353 4.03 -26.20 7.18
N ALA A 354 4.44 -25.42 8.19
CA ALA A 354 4.86 -25.88 9.52
C ALA A 354 6.02 -26.88 9.55
N PHE A 355 6.87 -26.91 8.53
CA PHE A 355 8.07 -27.77 8.49
C PHE A 355 9.02 -27.46 9.64
N ARG A 356 9.42 -28.48 10.42
CA ARG A 356 10.30 -28.32 11.60
C ARG A 356 11.79 -28.52 11.35
N ASN A 357 12.12 -29.47 10.48
CA ASN A 357 13.47 -29.87 10.13
C ASN A 357 13.38 -30.56 8.76
N LEU A 358 14.28 -30.26 7.82
CA LEU A 358 14.23 -30.85 6.48
C LEU A 358 15.27 -31.98 6.28
N ASN A 359 16.44 -31.90 6.93
CA ASN A 359 17.65 -32.73 6.79
C ASN A 359 17.49 -34.28 6.85
N ARG A 360 16.30 -34.81 7.13
CA ARG A 360 16.00 -36.27 7.14
C ARG A 360 15.21 -36.75 5.94
N VAL A 361 14.77 -35.86 5.04
CA VAL A 361 13.90 -36.18 3.90
C VAL A 361 14.21 -35.18 2.80
N ASP A 362 14.77 -35.63 1.68
CA ASP A 362 15.04 -34.75 0.55
C ASP A 362 13.75 -34.44 -0.23
N LEU A 363 13.11 -33.32 0.14
CA LEU A 363 11.94 -32.76 -0.53
C LEU A 363 12.18 -32.45 -2.01
N PHE A 364 13.41 -32.05 -2.37
CA PHE A 364 13.77 -31.51 -3.68
C PHE A 364 14.46 -32.53 -4.59
N ALA A 365 14.61 -33.78 -4.15
CA ALA A 365 14.94 -34.91 -5.01
C ALA A 365 14.04 -34.89 -6.27
N GLY A 366 14.65 -34.92 -7.45
CA GLY A 366 13.92 -34.86 -8.72
C GLY A 366 13.52 -33.46 -9.20
N CYS A 367 13.71 -32.40 -8.42
CA CYS A 367 13.77 -31.03 -8.95
C CYS A 367 15.02 -30.90 -9.84
N LYS A 368 14.89 -30.27 -11.01
CA LYS A 368 16.02 -29.95 -11.88
C LYS A 368 16.62 -28.59 -11.50
N ALA A 369 17.85 -28.33 -11.96
CA ALA A 369 18.60 -27.09 -11.78
C ALA A 369 18.01 -25.89 -12.58
N LYS A 370 16.71 -25.63 -12.43
CA LYS A 370 15.97 -24.48 -12.96
C LYS A 370 15.24 -23.69 -11.88
N LEU A 371 15.17 -24.20 -10.64
CA LEU A 371 14.53 -23.50 -9.53
C LEU A 371 15.37 -22.27 -9.15
N GLN A 372 14.77 -21.08 -9.28
CA GLN A 372 15.40 -19.77 -9.06
C GLN A 372 14.95 -19.17 -7.72
N ARG A 373 13.65 -19.25 -7.40
CA ARG A 373 13.07 -18.73 -6.15
C ARG A 373 12.46 -19.85 -5.32
N LEU A 374 12.79 -19.87 -4.03
CA LEU A 374 12.20 -20.78 -3.05
C LEU A 374 11.77 -20.03 -1.80
N ASP A 375 10.48 -20.09 -1.50
CA ASP A 375 9.89 -19.49 -0.31
C ASP A 375 9.57 -20.57 0.73
N LEU A 376 10.28 -20.53 1.86
CA LEU A 376 10.12 -21.39 3.03
C LEU A 376 9.74 -20.57 4.28
N SER A 377 9.23 -19.34 4.11
CA SER A 377 8.86 -18.47 5.22
C SER A 377 7.72 -19.01 6.09
N ASP A 378 7.52 -18.45 7.29
CA ASP A 378 6.48 -18.82 8.27
C ASP A 378 6.38 -20.34 8.56
N ASN A 379 7.44 -21.11 8.35
CA ASN A 379 7.52 -22.51 8.74
C ASN A 379 7.93 -22.61 10.23
N LYS A 380 8.47 -23.75 10.65
CA LYS A 380 8.94 -23.99 12.03
C LYS A 380 10.38 -24.49 12.05
N LEU A 381 11.17 -24.11 11.03
CA LEU A 381 12.51 -24.63 10.81
C LEU A 381 13.41 -24.24 11.99
N MET A 382 14.04 -25.25 12.59
CA MET A 382 14.92 -25.10 13.76
C MET A 382 16.41 -25.04 13.39
N THR A 383 16.76 -25.43 12.16
CA THR A 383 18.12 -25.36 11.62
C THR A 383 18.08 -24.90 10.16
N LEU A 384 19.16 -24.30 9.67
CA LEU A 384 19.37 -24.15 8.23
C LEU A 384 19.35 -25.54 7.56
N PRO A 385 18.68 -25.72 6.41
CA PRO A 385 18.63 -27.04 5.77
C PRO A 385 19.96 -27.39 5.09
N SER A 386 20.67 -28.38 5.63
CA SER A 386 21.93 -28.88 5.08
C SER A 386 21.72 -30.26 4.45
N GLY A 387 22.09 -30.42 3.17
CA GLY A 387 21.99 -31.68 2.42
C GLY A 387 20.82 -31.75 1.42
N ASN A 388 19.65 -31.21 1.75
CA ASN A 388 18.45 -31.23 0.90
C ASN A 388 18.52 -30.33 -0.36
N PHE A 389 19.44 -29.37 -0.40
CA PHE A 389 19.50 -28.38 -1.46
C PHE A 389 20.50 -28.69 -2.58
N THR A 390 21.22 -29.81 -2.49
CA THR A 390 22.24 -30.24 -3.48
C THR A 390 21.74 -30.25 -4.92
N HIS A 391 20.45 -30.49 -5.14
CA HIS A 391 19.81 -30.48 -6.46
C HIS A 391 19.46 -29.07 -7.01
N VAL A 392 19.46 -28.04 -6.15
CA VAL A 392 19.05 -26.66 -6.49
C VAL A 392 20.10 -25.59 -6.14
N THR A 393 21.19 -25.93 -5.46
CA THR A 393 22.24 -24.99 -5.02
C THR A 393 22.86 -24.17 -6.15
N SER A 394 22.96 -24.73 -7.36
CA SER A 394 23.52 -24.07 -8.53
C SER A 394 22.54 -23.18 -9.29
N SER A 395 21.23 -23.33 -9.08
CA SER A 395 20.20 -22.56 -9.80
C SER A 395 19.47 -21.52 -8.94
N LEU A 396 19.44 -21.71 -7.62
CA LEU A 396 18.68 -20.86 -6.71
C LEU A 396 19.31 -19.48 -6.57
N THR A 397 18.55 -18.43 -6.91
CA THR A 397 18.92 -17.02 -6.81
C THR A 397 18.27 -16.33 -5.61
N GLU A 398 17.11 -16.79 -5.16
CA GLU A 398 16.38 -16.26 -4.00
C GLU A 398 15.97 -17.38 -3.04
N LEU A 399 16.35 -17.25 -1.77
CA LEU A 399 15.97 -18.15 -0.68
C LEU A 399 15.35 -17.36 0.47
N ILE A 400 14.06 -17.57 0.70
CA ILE A 400 13.30 -16.84 1.71
C ILE A 400 13.01 -17.78 2.89
N LEU A 401 13.62 -17.49 4.04
CA LEU A 401 13.49 -18.26 5.29
C LEU A 401 12.83 -17.46 6.42
N ALA A 402 12.28 -16.28 6.13
CA ALA A 402 11.70 -15.38 7.12
C ALA A 402 10.66 -16.04 8.05
N GLY A 403 10.63 -15.64 9.32
CA GLY A 403 9.60 -16.08 10.28
C GLY A 403 9.72 -17.54 10.74
N ASN A 404 10.85 -18.20 10.47
CA ASN A 404 11.20 -19.48 11.10
C ASN A 404 11.73 -19.29 12.53
N THR A 405 12.13 -20.37 13.21
CA THR A 405 12.56 -20.34 14.62
C THR A 405 13.87 -21.08 14.82
N PHE A 406 14.96 -20.52 14.29
CA PHE A 406 16.26 -21.20 14.32
C PHE A 406 16.83 -21.27 15.75
N HIS A 407 17.30 -22.44 16.15
CA HIS A 407 17.95 -22.62 17.46
C HIS A 407 19.37 -22.05 17.41
N THR A 408 19.62 -21.02 18.23
CA THR A 408 20.91 -20.34 18.30
C THR A 408 22.02 -21.24 18.86
N GLU A 409 21.67 -22.23 19.69
CA GLU A 409 22.63 -23.15 20.33
C GLU A 409 23.41 -24.05 19.34
N LEU A 410 22.95 -24.21 18.10
CA LEU A 410 23.70 -24.90 17.03
C LEU A 410 24.62 -23.96 16.22
N LEU A 411 24.59 -22.66 16.52
CA LEU A 411 25.34 -21.59 15.87
C LEU A 411 26.21 -20.81 16.88
N ASP A 412 25.89 -20.88 18.17
CA ASP A 412 26.60 -20.33 19.34
C ASP A 412 27.77 -21.21 19.82
N ILE A 413 28.22 -22.18 19.02
CA ILE A 413 29.41 -22.98 19.37
C ILE A 413 30.64 -22.12 19.11
N ASP A 414 31.17 -21.53 20.19
CA ASP A 414 32.39 -20.72 20.16
C ASP A 414 33.66 -21.54 19.89
N ASP A 415 33.60 -22.87 20.01
CA ASP A 415 34.64 -23.79 19.49
C ASP A 415 34.44 -24.07 17.99
N LEU A 416 34.86 -23.13 17.13
CA LEU A 416 35.04 -23.43 15.69
C LEU A 416 36.11 -24.52 15.46
N ASP A 417 37.06 -24.69 16.38
CA ASP A 417 38.16 -25.66 16.30
C ASP A 417 37.74 -27.10 16.63
N SER A 418 36.53 -27.33 17.18
CA SER A 418 36.03 -28.68 17.51
C SER A 418 35.02 -29.25 16.49
N MET A 419 34.56 -28.44 15.54
CA MET A 419 33.64 -28.88 14.49
C MET A 419 34.38 -29.50 13.31
N PRO A 420 34.06 -30.73 12.86
CA PRO A 420 34.76 -31.39 11.75
C PRO A 420 34.68 -30.66 10.40
N THR A 421 33.76 -29.69 10.26
CA THR A 421 33.66 -28.76 9.12
C THR A 421 32.92 -27.50 9.57
N PRO A 422 33.35 -26.29 9.15
CA PRO A 422 32.60 -25.06 9.43
C PRO A 422 31.24 -25.06 8.70
N VAL A 423 30.28 -24.28 9.21
CA VAL A 423 28.93 -24.14 8.60
C VAL A 423 28.99 -23.69 7.13
N SER A 424 30.01 -22.89 6.78
CA SER A 424 30.29 -22.46 5.40
C SER A 424 30.53 -23.62 4.42
N ALA A 425 30.96 -24.79 4.87
CA ALA A 425 31.11 -25.99 4.02
C ALA A 425 29.77 -26.60 3.58
N HIS A 426 28.65 -26.22 4.22
CA HIS A 426 27.34 -26.82 4.00
C HIS A 426 26.37 -25.95 3.16
N LEU A 427 26.71 -24.67 2.93
CA LEU A 427 25.87 -23.69 2.22
C LEU A 427 26.50 -23.30 0.87
N ASN A 428 26.82 -24.29 0.04
CA ASN A 428 27.46 -24.09 -1.26
C ASN A 428 26.44 -23.65 -2.35
N PHE A 429 25.78 -22.51 -2.17
CA PHE A 429 24.93 -21.91 -3.20
C PHE A 429 25.74 -20.92 -4.05
N SER A 430 26.18 -21.36 -5.23
CA SER A 430 27.00 -20.54 -6.13
C SER A 430 26.28 -19.32 -6.70
N SER A 431 24.95 -19.40 -6.80
CA SER A 431 24.12 -18.48 -7.60
C SER A 431 23.16 -17.64 -6.76
N LEU A 432 23.18 -17.79 -5.42
CA LEU A 432 22.25 -17.13 -4.51
C LEU A 432 22.59 -15.65 -4.39
N GLN A 433 21.63 -14.79 -4.74
CA GLN A 433 21.73 -13.33 -4.73
C GLN A 433 20.98 -12.72 -3.55
N PHE A 434 19.83 -13.29 -3.19
CA PHE A 434 19.01 -12.85 -2.06
C PHE A 434 18.80 -13.96 -1.03
N LEU A 435 19.12 -13.65 0.23
CA LEU A 435 18.84 -14.47 1.39
C LEU A 435 18.05 -13.67 2.43
N ASP A 436 16.84 -14.12 2.74
CA ASP A 436 15.98 -13.54 3.78
C ASP A 436 15.95 -14.42 5.03
N LEU A 437 16.54 -13.90 6.11
CA LEU A 437 16.56 -14.45 7.47
C LEU A 437 15.78 -13.57 8.45
N GLY A 438 14.90 -12.70 7.97
CA GLY A 438 14.11 -11.78 8.78
C GLY A 438 13.14 -12.50 9.73
N ARG A 439 12.95 -12.00 10.95
CA ARG A 439 12.09 -12.60 12.00
C ARG A 439 12.45 -14.04 12.39
N THR A 440 13.65 -14.55 12.11
CA THR A 440 14.03 -15.96 12.35
C THR A 440 14.38 -16.31 13.80
N GLN A 441 14.22 -15.35 14.73
CA GLN A 441 14.48 -15.47 16.17
C GLN A 441 15.98 -15.62 16.54
N LEU A 442 16.89 -15.25 15.63
CA LEU A 442 18.33 -15.29 15.89
C LEU A 442 18.72 -14.32 17.02
N LYS A 443 19.51 -14.80 17.99
CA LYS A 443 20.04 -14.01 19.12
C LYS A 443 21.49 -13.57 18.91
N THR A 444 22.17 -14.22 17.99
CA THR A 444 23.57 -14.08 17.62
C THR A 444 23.70 -14.34 16.12
N PHE A 445 24.74 -13.78 15.51
CA PHE A 445 25.10 -13.96 14.11
C PHE A 445 26.61 -13.74 13.95
N LYS A 446 27.27 -14.52 13.08
CA LYS A 446 28.67 -14.33 12.68
C LYS A 446 28.75 -14.38 11.16
N GLY A 447 29.28 -13.35 10.53
CA GLY A 447 29.29 -13.18 9.06
C GLY A 447 29.90 -14.35 8.30
N VAL A 448 30.93 -14.98 8.88
CA VAL A 448 31.62 -16.17 8.38
C VAL A 448 30.71 -17.36 8.05
N TRP A 449 29.50 -17.45 8.65
CA TRP A 449 28.52 -18.48 8.29
C TRP A 449 28.08 -18.38 6.82
N LEU A 450 28.13 -17.19 6.24
CA LEU A 450 27.71 -16.89 4.87
C LEU A 450 28.89 -16.77 3.89
N ALA A 451 30.14 -16.98 4.33
CA ALA A 451 31.34 -16.76 3.52
C ALA A 451 31.38 -17.54 2.19
N GLY A 452 30.68 -18.68 2.10
CA GLY A 452 30.54 -19.46 0.87
C GLY A 452 29.57 -18.88 -0.17
N LEU A 453 28.71 -17.92 0.22
CA LEU A 453 27.68 -17.33 -0.62
C LEU A 453 28.25 -16.16 -1.45
N THR A 454 29.21 -16.46 -2.31
CA THR A 454 30.00 -15.46 -3.05
C THR A 454 29.17 -14.55 -3.98
N SER A 455 28.01 -14.99 -4.44
CA SER A 455 27.08 -14.21 -5.30
C SER A 455 26.06 -13.36 -4.52
N LEU A 456 26.09 -13.38 -3.18
CA LEU A 456 25.04 -12.76 -2.36
C LEU A 456 25.12 -11.23 -2.38
N THR A 457 24.11 -10.57 -2.98
CA THR A 457 24.03 -9.11 -3.09
C THR A 457 23.04 -8.49 -2.10
N ARG A 458 22.03 -9.25 -1.62
CA ARG A 458 21.05 -8.79 -0.64
C ARG A 458 20.93 -9.77 0.52
N LEU A 459 21.08 -9.25 1.73
CA LEU A 459 20.92 -9.99 2.98
C LEU A 459 19.92 -9.26 3.88
N ASP A 460 18.83 -9.95 4.24
CA ASP A 460 17.85 -9.46 5.21
C ASP A 460 18.01 -10.23 6.54
N LEU A 461 18.39 -9.50 7.59
CA LEU A 461 18.52 -9.97 8.97
C LEU A 461 17.50 -9.26 9.89
N SER A 462 16.48 -8.62 9.33
CA SER A 462 15.52 -7.78 10.04
C SER A 462 14.74 -8.54 11.13
N CYS A 463 14.19 -7.79 12.09
CA CYS A 463 13.30 -8.26 13.14
C CYS A 463 13.82 -9.45 13.98
N ASN A 464 15.14 -9.64 14.05
CA ASN A 464 15.78 -10.69 14.83
C ASN A 464 16.07 -10.23 16.27
N HIS A 465 16.34 -11.18 17.15
CA HIS A 465 16.46 -11.00 18.61
C HIS A 465 17.91 -10.81 19.06
N PHE A 466 18.73 -10.15 18.24
CA PHE A 466 20.16 -9.96 18.50
C PHE A 466 20.39 -9.30 19.86
N LYS A 467 21.23 -9.91 20.70
CA LYS A 467 21.59 -9.34 22.01
C LYS A 467 22.71 -8.31 21.89
N ASN A 468 23.76 -8.68 21.16
CA ASN A 468 24.95 -7.87 20.92
C ASN A 468 25.21 -7.81 19.41
N VAL A 469 25.68 -6.68 18.91
CA VAL A 469 26.27 -6.53 17.58
C VAL A 469 27.72 -6.09 17.81
N THR A 470 28.66 -6.91 17.38
CA THR A 470 30.12 -6.77 17.59
C THR A 470 30.82 -6.79 16.22
N LYS A 471 32.13 -6.54 16.14
CA LYS A 471 32.84 -6.62 14.86
C LYS A 471 32.84 -8.04 14.27
N GLU A 472 32.78 -9.07 15.12
CA GLU A 472 32.68 -10.48 14.72
C GLU A 472 31.33 -10.80 14.05
N PHE A 473 30.32 -9.95 14.25
CA PHE A 473 29.01 -10.06 13.60
C PHE A 473 29.11 -9.93 12.08
N PHE A 474 29.91 -8.99 11.57
CA PHE A 474 30.10 -8.77 10.12
C PHE A 474 31.38 -9.41 9.56
N LEU A 475 32.29 -9.86 10.42
CA LEU A 475 33.53 -10.52 10.02
C LEU A 475 33.24 -11.76 9.15
N GLY A 476 33.81 -11.79 7.95
CA GLY A 476 33.63 -12.89 6.99
C GLY A 476 32.34 -12.83 6.16
N LEU A 477 31.56 -11.75 6.20
CA LEU A 477 30.47 -11.54 5.25
C LEU A 477 30.99 -11.44 3.79
N PRO A 478 30.24 -11.94 2.79
CA PRO A 478 30.59 -11.77 1.38
C PRO A 478 30.78 -10.30 0.98
N PRO A 479 31.90 -9.92 0.31
CA PRO A 479 32.15 -8.54 -0.12
C PRO A 479 31.23 -8.08 -1.27
N SER A 480 30.49 -9.03 -1.86
CA SER A 480 29.45 -8.83 -2.87
C SER A 480 28.14 -8.24 -2.34
N ILE A 481 27.95 -8.17 -1.01
CA ILE A 481 26.73 -7.59 -0.43
C ILE A 481 26.65 -6.10 -0.79
N GLU A 482 25.54 -5.76 -1.45
CA GLU A 482 25.15 -4.42 -1.87
C GLU A 482 24.07 -3.83 -0.95
N HIS A 483 23.22 -4.69 -0.38
CA HIS A 483 22.05 -4.30 0.43
C HIS A 483 22.01 -5.14 1.71
N LEU A 484 22.02 -4.49 2.87
CA LEU A 484 21.98 -5.13 4.20
C LEU A 484 20.86 -4.53 5.07
N ASP A 485 19.87 -5.35 5.41
CA ASP A 485 18.80 -4.97 6.34
C ASP A 485 19.04 -5.56 7.74
N LEU A 486 19.15 -4.67 8.72
CA LEU A 486 19.31 -4.95 10.15
C LEU A 486 18.18 -4.31 10.97
N SER A 487 17.07 -3.89 10.34
CA SER A 487 15.92 -3.25 10.99
C SER A 487 15.42 -4.10 12.15
N PHE A 488 15.22 -3.51 13.32
CA PHE A 488 15.04 -4.31 14.54
C PHE A 488 13.58 -4.67 14.84
N CYS A 489 12.62 -4.01 14.16
CA CYS A 489 11.18 -4.30 14.24
C CYS A 489 10.65 -4.41 15.68
N VAL A 490 10.91 -3.36 16.45
CA VAL A 490 10.69 -3.23 17.90
C VAL A 490 9.34 -3.73 18.45
N SER A 491 8.26 -3.78 17.67
CA SER A 491 6.98 -4.38 18.07
C SER A 491 7.07 -5.88 18.43
N LEU A 492 8.19 -6.53 18.10
CA LEU A 492 8.49 -7.94 18.38
C LEU A 492 9.71 -8.14 19.30
N LEU A 493 10.28 -7.07 19.87
CA LEU A 493 11.49 -7.13 20.70
C LEU A 493 11.27 -6.72 22.17
N PRO A 494 11.83 -7.48 23.14
CA PRO A 494 11.81 -7.08 24.55
C PRO A 494 12.90 -6.05 24.92
N ASN A 495 13.99 -5.95 24.15
CA ASN A 495 15.14 -5.07 24.43
C ASN A 495 15.86 -4.65 23.14
N VAL A 496 16.60 -3.53 23.22
CA VAL A 496 17.47 -3.02 22.15
C VAL A 496 18.80 -3.79 22.13
N PRO A 497 19.33 -4.21 20.96
CA PRO A 497 20.66 -4.79 20.86
C PRO A 497 21.75 -3.84 21.33
N LYS A 498 22.74 -4.36 22.06
CA LYS A 498 23.95 -3.63 22.41
C LYS A 498 24.92 -3.62 21.22
N ILE A 499 24.95 -2.51 20.49
CA ILE A 499 25.92 -2.26 19.40
C ILE A 499 27.25 -1.77 20.01
N GLN A 500 28.32 -2.55 19.85
CA GLN A 500 29.67 -2.19 20.32
C GLN A 500 30.28 -1.02 19.54
N GLU A 501 31.35 -0.43 20.08
CA GLU A 501 31.99 0.79 19.56
C GLU A 501 32.56 0.59 18.16
N ASP A 502 33.25 -0.52 17.97
CA ASP A 502 33.89 -0.99 16.73
C ASP A 502 33.00 -1.91 15.90
N ALA A 503 31.70 -2.06 16.25
CA ALA A 503 30.84 -3.09 15.67
C ALA A 503 30.83 -3.12 14.13
N PHE A 504 30.86 -1.96 13.47
CA PHE A 504 30.83 -1.87 12.01
C PHE A 504 32.22 -1.85 11.34
N SER A 505 33.33 -2.01 12.09
CA SER A 505 34.69 -1.87 11.54
C SER A 505 35.08 -2.94 10.52
N THR A 506 34.43 -4.10 10.58
CA THR A 506 34.61 -5.24 9.66
C THR A 506 33.59 -5.26 8.52
N LEU A 507 32.57 -4.39 8.53
CA LEU A 507 31.51 -4.42 7.53
C LEU A 507 32.02 -3.92 6.17
N GLY A 508 32.17 -4.85 5.23
CA GLY A 508 32.78 -4.61 3.93
C GLY A 508 34.32 -4.55 3.96
N ALA A 509 34.96 -4.93 5.08
CA ALA A 509 36.40 -5.14 5.11
C ALA A 509 36.77 -6.45 4.38
N PRO A 510 37.95 -6.54 3.74
CA PRO A 510 38.48 -7.82 3.28
C PRO A 510 38.75 -8.77 4.47
N PRO A 511 38.79 -10.10 4.26
CA PRO A 511 39.12 -11.06 5.31
C PRO A 511 40.50 -10.77 5.92
N GLU A 512 40.65 -10.94 7.24
CA GLU A 512 41.84 -10.54 8.02
C GLU A 512 43.16 -11.15 7.54
N ASN A 513 43.12 -12.27 6.82
CA ASN A 513 44.30 -12.92 6.22
C ASN A 513 44.85 -12.23 4.97
N VAL A 514 44.29 -11.08 4.54
CA VAL A 514 44.74 -10.33 3.37
C VAL A 514 45.42 -9.03 3.80
N THR A 515 46.59 -9.18 4.40
CA THR A 515 47.45 -8.08 4.89
C THR A 515 48.31 -7.43 3.80
N ASP A 516 48.32 -7.97 2.59
CA ASP A 516 48.99 -7.34 1.44
C ASP A 516 48.10 -6.24 0.84
N GLY A 517 48.72 -5.09 0.53
CA GLY A 517 48.07 -3.87 0.04
C GLY A 517 47.55 -3.95 -1.41
N SER A 518 47.35 -5.17 -1.92
CA SER A 518 46.99 -5.50 -3.31
C SER A 518 45.54 -5.99 -3.48
N SER A 519 44.78 -6.17 -2.38
CA SER A 519 43.41 -6.69 -2.47
C SER A 519 42.38 -5.63 -2.89
N ASN A 520 42.10 -5.60 -4.20
CA ASN A 520 41.03 -4.80 -4.82
C ASN A 520 39.59 -5.25 -4.43
N ALA A 521 39.40 -5.94 -3.31
CA ALA A 521 38.11 -6.37 -2.78
C ALA A 521 37.41 -5.21 -2.07
N THR A 522 37.05 -4.17 -2.82
CA THR A 522 36.29 -3.03 -2.29
C THR A 522 34.85 -3.45 -1.98
N SER A 523 34.35 -3.14 -0.78
CA SER A 523 32.95 -3.35 -0.41
C SER A 523 31.99 -2.79 -1.47
N ARG A 524 30.98 -3.59 -1.83
CA ARG A 524 29.89 -3.17 -2.70
C ARG A 524 28.70 -2.57 -1.95
N LEU A 525 28.76 -2.44 -0.62
CA LEU A 525 27.62 -2.00 0.19
C LEU A 525 27.16 -0.60 -0.24
N THR A 526 25.93 -0.53 -0.76
CA THR A 526 25.27 0.70 -1.19
C THR A 526 24.06 1.06 -0.33
N GLU A 527 23.41 0.09 0.32
CA GLU A 527 22.23 0.29 1.15
C GLU A 527 22.37 -0.40 2.52
N LEU A 528 22.20 0.37 3.59
CA LEU A 528 22.22 -0.11 4.98
C LEU A 528 20.96 0.37 5.70
N VAL A 529 20.18 -0.58 6.21
CA VAL A 529 18.90 -0.32 6.90
C VAL A 529 19.05 -0.66 8.39
N LEU A 530 18.85 0.33 9.26
CA LEU A 530 18.98 0.25 10.72
C LEU A 530 17.71 0.80 11.41
N SER A 531 16.56 0.60 10.77
CA SER A 531 15.29 1.18 11.23
C SER A 531 14.75 0.51 12.50
N SER A 532 13.80 1.17 13.16
CA SER A 532 12.90 0.53 14.15
C SER A 532 13.62 -0.13 15.33
N GLY A 533 14.76 0.42 15.78
CA GLY A 533 15.64 -0.18 16.81
C GLY A 533 15.86 0.66 18.07
N TYR A 534 15.07 1.72 18.26
CA TYR A 534 15.26 2.69 19.34
C TYR A 534 16.69 3.30 19.43
N LEU A 535 17.43 3.32 18.33
CA LEU A 535 18.81 3.79 18.30
C LEU A 535 18.87 5.30 18.61
N LYS A 536 19.79 5.71 19.48
CA LYS A 536 20.00 7.14 19.81
C LYS A 536 21.13 7.70 18.95
N GLY A 537 21.33 9.02 18.98
CA GLY A 537 22.36 9.71 18.17
C GLY A 537 23.79 9.15 18.27
N TRP A 538 24.15 8.43 19.35
CA TRP A 538 25.45 7.75 19.42
C TRP A 538 25.66 6.64 18.37
N ILE A 539 24.63 6.22 17.63
CA ILE A 539 24.76 5.32 16.48
C ILE A 539 25.74 5.86 15.43
N PHE A 540 25.80 7.19 15.24
CA PHE A 540 26.71 7.79 14.27
C PHE A 540 28.19 7.53 14.62
N TYR A 541 28.57 7.54 15.90
CA TYR A 541 29.93 7.15 16.31
C TYR A 541 30.25 5.68 16.00
N ARG A 542 29.24 4.80 15.94
CA ARG A 542 29.41 3.40 15.52
C ARG A 542 29.57 3.31 14.00
N LEU A 543 28.78 4.07 13.26
CA LEU A 543 28.85 4.13 11.80
C LEU A 543 30.15 4.81 11.31
N MET A 544 30.78 5.68 12.11
CA MET A 544 32.12 6.20 11.82
C MET A 544 33.21 5.11 11.78
N ALA A 545 33.01 3.99 12.50
CA ALA A 545 33.94 2.86 12.49
C ALA A 545 33.95 2.11 11.15
N LEU A 546 32.94 2.29 10.29
CA LEU A 546 32.90 1.69 8.95
C LEU A 546 34.21 1.97 8.16
N PRO A 547 34.75 0.98 7.43
CA PRO A 547 35.89 1.19 6.54
C PRO A 547 35.66 2.36 5.59
N LYS A 548 36.71 3.14 5.30
CA LYS A 548 36.62 4.32 4.43
C LYS A 548 36.06 3.99 3.04
N ALA A 549 36.41 2.83 2.49
CA ALA A 549 35.84 2.35 1.22
C ALA A 549 34.34 2.09 1.31
N THR A 550 33.86 1.44 2.37
CA THR A 550 32.43 1.19 2.64
C THR A 550 31.65 2.49 2.79
N ARG A 551 32.13 3.44 3.62
CA ARG A 551 31.49 4.77 3.78
C ARG A 551 31.41 5.53 2.47
N ASN A 552 32.46 5.45 1.66
CA ASN A 552 32.53 6.09 0.35
C ASN A 552 31.75 5.36 -0.74
N ASN A 553 31.07 4.24 -0.47
CA ASN A 553 30.20 3.54 -1.44
C ASN A 553 28.73 3.49 -1.02
N LEU A 554 28.42 3.80 0.25
CA LEU A 554 27.06 3.86 0.76
C LEU A 554 26.27 5.00 0.09
N LYS A 555 25.17 4.63 -0.58
CA LYS A 555 24.22 5.52 -1.29
C LYS A 555 22.94 5.74 -0.50
N LYS A 556 22.51 4.76 0.30
CA LYS A 556 21.27 4.83 1.08
C LYS A 556 21.51 4.43 2.53
N LEU A 557 20.98 5.23 3.44
CA LEU A 557 21.00 4.96 4.87
C LEU A 557 19.61 5.18 5.46
N ASP A 558 19.02 4.12 6.02
CA ASP A 558 17.76 4.21 6.75
C ASP A 558 18.01 4.10 8.27
N LEU A 559 17.67 5.16 8.97
CA LEU A 559 17.71 5.29 10.43
C LEU A 559 16.32 5.67 10.97
N SER A 560 15.25 5.38 10.24
CA SER A 560 13.88 5.73 10.62
C SER A 560 13.38 4.98 11.85
N ASN A 561 12.34 5.51 12.51
CA ASN A 561 11.66 4.88 13.64
C ASN A 561 12.60 4.56 14.83
N ASN A 562 13.52 5.47 15.11
CA ASN A 562 14.55 5.36 16.15
C ASN A 562 14.37 6.45 17.24
N GLN A 563 15.37 6.67 18.10
CA GLN A 563 15.37 7.68 19.17
C GLN A 563 16.44 8.77 18.97
N ILE A 564 16.77 9.11 17.72
CA ILE A 564 17.72 10.18 17.41
C ILE A 564 17.07 11.53 17.78
N ARG A 565 17.77 12.35 18.58
CA ARG A 565 17.26 13.64 19.09
C ARG A 565 17.96 14.87 18.52
N PHE A 566 19.18 14.69 18.05
CA PHE A 566 20.05 15.74 17.53
C PHE A 566 20.95 15.15 16.46
N LEU A 567 21.34 16.00 15.51
CA LEU A 567 22.36 15.73 14.51
C LEU A 567 23.44 16.81 14.67
N THR A 568 24.70 16.43 14.46
CA THR A 568 25.83 17.36 14.37
C THR A 568 26.47 17.20 13.00
N PRO A 569 27.21 18.21 12.49
CA PRO A 569 27.96 18.08 11.24
C PRO A 569 28.87 16.83 11.22
N GLU A 570 29.53 16.55 12.33
CA GLU A 570 30.42 15.39 12.51
C GLU A 570 29.72 14.05 12.23
N HIS A 571 28.45 13.90 12.61
CA HIS A 571 27.69 12.66 12.41
C HIS A 571 27.57 12.24 10.93
N LEU A 572 27.49 13.21 10.01
CA LEU A 572 27.18 12.98 8.60
C LEU A 572 28.32 13.31 7.62
N GLN A 573 29.32 14.11 8.04
CA GLN A 573 30.42 14.62 7.20
C GLN A 573 31.14 13.57 6.33
N ASN A 574 31.16 12.30 6.77
CA ASN A 574 31.88 11.22 6.09
C ASN A 574 31.03 10.43 5.07
N PHE A 575 29.75 10.74 4.91
CA PHE A 575 28.81 10.01 4.03
C PHE A 575 28.54 10.76 2.72
N THR A 576 29.61 11.23 2.07
CA THR A 576 29.56 12.17 0.93
C THR A 576 28.93 11.60 -0.34
N LYS A 577 28.76 10.27 -0.46
CA LYS A 577 28.06 9.61 -1.57
C LYS A 577 26.61 9.21 -1.27
N LEU A 578 26.05 9.58 -0.11
CA LEU A 578 24.63 9.32 0.15
C LEU A 578 23.76 10.07 -0.87
N GLU A 579 22.87 9.33 -1.51
CA GLU A 579 21.81 9.75 -2.42
C GLU A 579 20.45 9.77 -1.69
N SER A 580 20.26 8.95 -0.66
CA SER A 580 19.06 8.95 0.18
C SER A 580 19.37 8.76 1.67
N LEU A 581 18.73 9.58 2.51
CA LEU A 581 18.82 9.52 3.96
C LEU A 581 17.41 9.54 4.57
N ASN A 582 17.01 8.45 5.22
CA ASN A 582 15.75 8.35 5.93
C ASN A 582 15.95 8.48 7.44
N LEU A 583 15.41 9.55 8.02
CA LEU A 583 15.42 9.85 9.45
C LEU A 583 13.99 10.03 9.99
N GLY A 584 12.96 9.65 9.23
CA GLY A 584 11.56 9.79 9.63
C GLY A 584 11.23 9.01 10.92
N GLY A 585 10.26 9.47 11.70
CA GLY A 585 9.84 8.78 12.94
C GLY A 585 10.91 8.81 14.06
N ASN A 586 11.69 9.88 14.15
CA ASN A 586 12.68 10.09 15.22
C ASN A 586 12.21 11.21 16.17
N PHE A 587 13.12 11.72 17.02
CA PHE A 587 12.84 12.78 17.99
C PHE A 587 13.69 14.04 17.73
N ILE A 588 14.09 14.29 16.48
CA ILE A 588 14.95 15.42 16.10
C ILE A 588 14.18 16.73 16.31
N GLN A 589 14.76 17.67 17.06
CA GLN A 589 14.11 18.95 17.42
C GLN A 589 14.59 20.16 16.62
N THR A 590 15.84 20.10 16.14
CA THR A 590 16.51 21.17 15.41
C THR A 590 17.42 20.56 14.36
N ILE A 591 17.58 21.25 13.24
CA ILE A 591 18.61 20.95 12.24
C ILE A 591 19.76 21.92 12.54
N GLY A 592 20.94 21.43 12.91
CA GLY A 592 22.06 22.34 13.18
C GLY A 592 22.60 22.93 11.88
N LYS A 593 23.01 24.21 11.87
CA LYS A 593 23.75 24.79 10.74
C LYS A 593 24.95 23.91 10.36
N GLY A 594 25.05 23.55 9.08
CA GLY A 594 26.10 22.67 8.56
C GLY A 594 25.92 21.17 8.89
N THR A 595 24.77 20.73 9.42
CA THR A 595 24.48 19.30 9.68
C THR A 595 24.70 18.43 8.44
N PHE A 596 24.32 18.96 7.27
CA PHE A 596 24.43 18.28 5.97
C PHE A 596 25.66 18.74 5.16
N SER A 597 26.65 19.36 5.81
CA SER A 597 27.86 19.90 5.15
C SER A 597 28.58 18.85 4.31
N GLY A 598 28.68 19.10 3.00
CA GLY A 598 29.34 18.19 2.05
C GLY A 598 28.47 17.03 1.54
N MET A 599 27.18 16.96 1.88
CA MET A 599 26.23 15.96 1.36
C MET A 599 25.68 16.34 -0.02
N THR A 600 26.56 16.77 -0.93
CA THR A 600 26.17 17.34 -2.23
C THR A 600 25.52 16.33 -3.18
N ASN A 601 25.64 15.02 -2.93
CA ASN A 601 25.00 13.96 -3.73
C ASN A 601 23.59 13.58 -3.22
N LEU A 602 23.12 14.15 -2.10
CA LEU A 602 21.85 13.75 -1.50
C LEU A 602 20.68 14.21 -2.38
N LEU A 603 19.87 13.26 -2.83
CA LEU A 603 18.69 13.46 -3.69
C LEU A 603 17.39 13.42 -2.90
N ALA A 604 17.32 12.57 -1.86
CA ALA A 604 16.13 12.41 -1.02
C ALA A 604 16.48 12.49 0.47
N LEU A 605 15.73 13.32 1.21
CA LEU A 605 15.84 13.48 2.65
C LEU A 605 14.44 13.36 3.28
N ASN A 606 14.26 12.35 4.14
CA ASN A 606 13.06 12.20 4.94
C ASN A 606 13.36 12.55 6.40
N LEU A 607 12.66 13.57 6.90
CA LEU A 607 12.65 14.06 8.28
C LEU A 607 11.23 14.10 8.88
N SER A 608 10.25 13.42 8.28
CA SER A 608 8.87 13.46 8.76
C SER A 608 8.65 12.71 10.07
N SER A 609 7.54 12.96 10.76
CA SER A 609 7.25 12.37 12.08
C SER A 609 8.39 12.60 13.09
N ASN A 610 8.92 13.82 13.15
CA ASN A 610 9.96 14.25 14.09
C ASN A 610 9.41 15.33 15.04
N HIS A 611 10.27 16.11 15.70
CA HIS A 611 9.90 17.18 16.62
C HIS A 611 10.48 18.53 16.20
N ILE A 612 10.73 18.73 14.90
CA ILE A 612 11.35 19.94 14.37
C ILE A 612 10.41 21.13 14.61
N VAL A 613 10.92 22.19 15.23
CA VAL A 613 10.15 23.39 15.62
C VAL A 613 10.44 24.58 14.69
N SER A 614 11.59 24.61 14.03
CA SER A 614 11.97 25.63 13.07
C SER A 614 12.83 25.07 11.95
N VAL A 615 12.80 25.73 10.79
CA VAL A 615 13.75 25.49 9.69
C VAL A 615 14.35 26.84 9.28
N GLN A 616 15.67 26.96 9.36
CA GLN A 616 16.41 28.17 9.01
C GLN A 616 17.08 28.08 7.64
N ARG A 617 17.30 29.24 7.01
CA ARG A 617 17.83 29.33 5.64
C ARG A 617 19.24 28.73 5.48
N GLU A 618 20.07 28.79 6.53
CA GLU A 618 21.43 28.25 6.53
C GLU A 618 21.52 26.75 6.91
N GLU A 619 20.44 26.11 7.34
CA GLU A 619 20.45 24.72 7.81
C GLU A 619 20.56 23.70 6.67
N LEU A 620 20.03 24.04 5.49
CA LEU A 620 19.90 23.16 4.32
C LEU A 620 20.82 23.55 3.15
N VAL A 621 21.74 24.51 3.35
CA VAL A 621 22.46 25.23 2.28
C VAL A 621 23.34 24.38 1.36
N ASP A 622 23.85 23.23 1.82
CA ASP A 622 24.77 22.39 1.05
C ASP A 622 24.07 21.29 0.22
N LEU A 623 22.74 21.15 0.35
CA LEU A 623 21.91 20.11 -0.26
C LEU A 623 21.55 20.42 -1.73
N ASN A 624 22.57 20.73 -2.53
CA ASN A 624 22.44 21.28 -3.88
C ASN A 624 21.66 20.40 -4.87
N ASN A 625 21.75 19.07 -4.74
CA ASN A 625 21.05 18.11 -5.62
C ASN A 625 19.78 17.52 -5.00
N LEU A 626 19.31 18.05 -3.87
CA LEU A 626 18.14 17.52 -3.18
C LEU A 626 16.87 17.74 -4.00
N TYR A 627 16.30 16.65 -4.49
CA TYR A 627 15.09 16.59 -5.30
C TYR A 627 13.83 16.49 -4.41
N PHE A 628 13.90 15.70 -3.34
CA PHE A 628 12.78 15.37 -2.44
C PHE A 628 13.12 15.72 -0.98
N LEU A 629 12.23 16.45 -0.33
CA LEU A 629 12.28 16.76 1.10
C LEU A 629 10.92 16.51 1.77
N ASP A 630 10.89 15.60 2.74
CA ASP A 630 9.71 15.38 3.58
C ASP A 630 9.96 15.85 5.03
N LEU A 631 9.16 16.82 5.45
CA LEU A 631 9.10 17.45 6.78
C LEU A 631 7.71 17.30 7.41
N SER A 632 6.86 16.42 6.86
CA SER A 632 5.49 16.17 7.37
C SER A 632 5.48 15.71 8.84
N ASP A 633 4.35 15.85 9.53
CA ASP A 633 4.18 15.38 10.92
C ASP A 633 5.26 15.90 11.90
N ASN A 634 5.65 17.17 11.75
CA ASN A 634 6.54 17.87 12.67
C ASN A 634 5.78 18.93 13.50
N GLY A 635 6.51 19.68 14.31
CA GLY A 635 5.96 20.73 15.18
C GLY A 635 6.26 22.15 14.70
N ILE A 636 6.53 22.35 13.40
CA ILE A 636 7.15 23.56 12.86
C ILE A 636 6.28 24.79 13.16
N VAL A 637 6.87 25.74 13.87
CA VAL A 637 6.29 27.06 14.20
C VAL A 637 6.87 28.14 13.29
N ASN A 638 8.20 28.12 13.10
CA ASN A 638 8.95 29.19 12.48
C ASN A 638 9.65 28.68 11.21
N LEU A 639 9.39 29.32 10.09
CA LEU A 639 10.16 29.16 8.85
C LEU A 639 10.83 30.50 8.54
N ASP A 640 12.13 30.49 8.28
CA ASP A 640 12.84 31.69 7.86
C ASP A 640 12.36 32.19 6.47
N HIS A 641 12.54 33.49 6.22
CA HIS A 641 12.29 34.06 4.90
C HIS A 641 13.20 33.43 3.82
N GLY A 642 12.59 32.66 2.94
CA GLY A 642 13.24 31.82 1.94
C GLY A 642 14.02 30.66 2.56
N ALA A 643 13.49 30.01 3.60
CA ALA A 643 14.08 28.83 4.24
C ALA A 643 14.52 27.74 3.24
N PHE A 644 13.78 27.58 2.13
CA PHE A 644 14.07 26.60 1.09
C PHE A 644 14.80 27.18 -0.14
N ASP A 645 15.12 28.48 -0.17
CA ASP A 645 15.75 29.14 -1.34
C ASP A 645 17.15 28.58 -1.69
N ARG A 646 17.79 27.85 -0.78
CA ARG A 646 19.11 27.25 -0.96
C ARG A 646 19.07 25.80 -1.48
N LEU A 647 17.91 25.34 -1.96
CA LEU A 647 17.71 24.00 -2.51
C LEU A 647 17.43 24.05 -4.01
N PRO A 648 18.44 24.33 -4.87
CA PRO A 648 18.22 24.64 -6.28
C PRO A 648 17.67 23.47 -7.11
N ALA A 649 17.77 22.22 -6.65
CA ALA A 649 17.21 21.05 -7.32
C ALA A 649 15.83 20.59 -6.80
N LEU A 650 15.27 21.25 -5.77
CA LEU A 650 14.07 20.79 -5.07
C LEU A 650 12.86 20.80 -5.99
N ARG A 651 12.20 19.65 -6.10
CA ARG A 651 10.98 19.44 -6.89
C ARG A 651 9.81 18.98 -6.05
N GLU A 652 10.06 18.26 -4.97
CA GLU A 652 9.02 17.74 -4.08
C GLU A 652 9.28 18.15 -2.63
N LEU A 653 8.34 18.92 -2.06
CA LEU A 653 8.38 19.37 -0.67
C LEU A 653 7.09 18.97 0.04
N TYR A 654 7.21 18.24 1.15
CA TYR A 654 6.07 17.83 1.98
C TYR A 654 6.19 18.42 3.39
N LEU A 655 5.20 19.23 3.78
CA LEU A 655 5.07 19.94 5.06
C LEU A 655 3.75 19.57 5.78
N ASN A 656 3.09 18.49 5.36
CA ASN A 656 1.78 18.09 5.88
C ASN A 656 1.77 17.97 7.41
N ARG A 657 0.62 18.19 8.04
CA ARG A 657 0.39 17.98 9.49
C ARG A 657 1.23 18.88 10.42
N ASN A 658 1.89 19.91 9.89
CA ASN A 658 2.49 21.00 10.66
C ASN A 658 1.44 22.09 10.97
N SER A 659 0.59 21.84 11.97
CA SER A 659 -0.62 22.64 12.28
C SER A 659 -0.40 24.10 12.70
N LYS A 660 0.84 24.57 12.83
CA LYS A 660 1.18 25.95 13.17
C LYS A 660 1.69 26.77 11.97
N ILE A 661 1.92 26.12 10.82
CA ILE A 661 2.13 26.81 9.56
C ILE A 661 0.79 27.40 9.13
N THR A 662 0.62 28.72 9.29
CA THR A 662 -0.64 29.45 9.03
C THR A 662 -0.57 30.37 7.81
N SER A 663 0.58 30.45 7.14
CA SER A 663 0.78 31.24 5.92
C SER A 663 1.90 30.62 5.07
N MET A 664 1.82 30.77 3.75
CA MET A 664 2.92 30.42 2.83
C MET A 664 3.88 31.58 2.56
N ASN A 665 3.46 32.81 2.88
CA ASN A 665 4.24 34.02 2.65
C ASN A 665 5.63 33.90 3.28
N GLY A 666 6.66 34.12 2.46
CA GLY A 666 8.05 34.07 2.89
C GLY A 666 8.67 32.68 2.99
N MET A 667 7.96 31.55 2.75
CA MET A 667 8.62 30.23 2.68
C MET A 667 9.71 30.18 1.59
N PHE A 668 9.44 30.89 0.50
CA PHE A 668 10.29 31.08 -0.67
C PHE A 668 10.36 32.58 -0.96
N MET A 669 11.52 33.07 -1.40
CA MET A 669 11.63 34.42 -1.98
C MET A 669 11.86 34.30 -3.49
N ASP A 670 12.90 33.59 -3.89
CA ASP A 670 13.33 33.42 -5.29
C ASP A 670 13.66 31.97 -5.68
N GLY A 671 13.78 31.05 -4.71
CA GLY A 671 14.28 29.70 -4.94
C GLY A 671 13.22 28.62 -5.11
N GLY A 672 11.93 28.96 -5.02
CA GLY A 672 10.82 28.03 -5.27
C GLY A 672 10.66 27.59 -6.73
N LYS A 673 11.45 28.17 -7.65
CA LYS A 673 11.35 28.03 -9.12
C LYS A 673 11.36 26.60 -9.66
N ASN A 674 11.85 25.61 -8.91
CA ASN A 674 11.88 24.22 -9.36
C ASN A 674 10.87 23.31 -8.64
N VAL A 675 10.13 23.81 -7.65
CA VAL A 675 9.16 23.01 -6.89
C VAL A 675 7.94 22.72 -7.77
N VAL A 676 7.62 21.43 -7.92
CA VAL A 676 6.50 20.91 -8.73
C VAL A 676 5.38 20.37 -7.83
N HIS A 677 5.74 19.77 -6.68
CA HIS A 677 4.82 19.18 -5.70
C HIS A 677 4.99 19.83 -4.32
N LEU A 678 3.90 20.33 -3.73
CA LEU A 678 3.89 20.96 -2.40
C LEU A 678 2.78 20.37 -1.49
N GLY A 679 3.15 19.52 -0.54
CA GLY A 679 2.23 18.97 0.46
C GLY A 679 2.04 19.89 1.66
N LEU A 680 0.82 20.36 1.90
CA LEU A 680 0.42 21.24 3.02
C LEU A 680 -0.83 20.70 3.76
N MET A 681 -1.20 19.43 3.57
CA MET A 681 -2.43 18.86 4.13
C MET A 681 -2.44 18.97 5.65
N ALA A 682 -3.54 19.43 6.25
CA ALA A 682 -3.69 19.55 7.71
C ALA A 682 -2.61 20.42 8.39
N THR A 683 -2.11 21.44 7.69
CA THR A 683 -1.39 22.57 8.30
C THR A 683 -2.37 23.53 9.01
N GLY A 684 -1.87 24.63 9.56
CA GLY A 684 -2.69 25.71 10.13
C GLY A 684 -3.30 26.65 9.10
N LEU A 685 -3.12 26.38 7.80
CA LEU A 685 -3.76 27.09 6.70
C LEU A 685 -5.27 26.84 6.73
N SER A 686 -6.02 27.73 7.38
CA SER A 686 -7.48 27.66 7.39
C SER A 686 -8.06 28.19 6.09
N LEU A 687 -9.13 27.53 5.61
CA LEU A 687 -9.97 28.02 4.53
C LEU A 687 -10.65 29.38 4.85
N THR A 688 -10.61 29.85 6.10
CA THR A 688 -11.05 31.21 6.46
C THR A 688 -9.94 32.26 6.32
N THR A 689 -8.67 31.86 6.33
CA THR A 689 -7.50 32.75 6.12
C THR A 689 -7.12 32.78 4.64
N TYR A 690 -7.26 31.64 3.96
CA TYR A 690 -7.14 31.48 2.52
C TYR A 690 -8.46 30.91 2.00
N PRO A 691 -9.45 31.76 1.67
CA PRO A 691 -10.68 31.30 1.04
C PRO A 691 -10.38 30.39 -0.14
N VAL A 692 -11.20 29.35 -0.29
CA VAL A 692 -11.21 28.41 -1.42
C VAL A 692 -11.27 29.22 -2.74
N GLY A 693 -10.12 29.39 -3.39
CA GLY A 693 -9.95 30.20 -4.61
C GLY A 693 -9.14 31.50 -4.49
N CYS A 694 -8.66 31.88 -3.30
CA CYS A 694 -8.03 33.19 -3.04
C CYS A 694 -6.68 33.07 -2.31
N ILE A 695 -5.75 32.26 -2.85
CA ILE A 695 -4.32 32.38 -2.50
C ILE A 695 -3.81 33.69 -3.10
N ALA A 696 -3.14 34.52 -2.31
CA ALA A 696 -2.60 35.76 -2.82
C ALA A 696 -1.54 35.45 -3.88
N ARG A 697 -1.56 36.19 -4.99
CA ARG A 697 -0.60 36.02 -6.09
C ARG A 697 0.85 36.05 -5.57
N THR A 698 1.11 36.92 -4.60
CA THR A 698 2.40 37.06 -3.89
C THR A 698 2.93 35.80 -3.20
N ASP A 699 2.06 34.84 -2.87
CA ASP A 699 2.47 33.56 -2.24
C ASP A 699 2.79 32.48 -3.30
N LEU A 700 2.33 32.67 -4.54
CA LEU A 700 2.59 31.77 -5.68
C LEU A 700 3.63 32.32 -6.66
N ASP A 701 3.86 33.63 -6.72
CA ASP A 701 4.90 34.27 -7.54
C ASP A 701 6.32 33.64 -7.33
N PRO A 702 6.73 33.20 -6.12
CA PRO A 702 8.01 32.49 -5.92
C PRO A 702 8.07 31.05 -6.47
N LEU A 703 6.93 30.49 -6.90
CA LEU A 703 6.71 29.08 -7.22
C LEU A 703 6.20 28.85 -8.68
N PRO A 704 6.82 29.45 -9.73
CA PRO A 704 6.29 29.49 -11.10
C PRO A 704 6.18 28.14 -11.85
N ASN A 705 6.68 27.04 -11.28
CA ASN A 705 6.60 25.70 -11.87
C ASN A 705 5.78 24.72 -11.01
N LEU A 706 5.06 25.23 -10.00
CA LEU A 706 4.24 24.42 -9.12
C LEU A 706 3.06 23.87 -9.92
N LYS A 707 2.90 22.54 -9.94
CA LYS A 707 1.79 21.88 -10.66
C LYS A 707 0.71 21.38 -9.71
N TYR A 708 1.11 20.90 -8.54
CA TYR A 708 0.22 20.29 -7.56
C TYR A 708 0.54 20.75 -6.15
N PHE A 709 -0.47 21.21 -5.41
CA PHE A 709 -0.37 21.36 -3.97
C PHE A 709 -1.60 20.80 -3.26
N TYR A 710 -1.44 20.41 -2.00
CA TYR A 710 -2.45 19.69 -1.24
C TYR A 710 -2.70 20.40 0.09
N VAL A 711 -3.93 20.88 0.37
CA VAL A 711 -4.22 21.68 1.58
C VAL A 711 -5.13 20.96 2.57
N ASP A 712 -6.02 20.08 2.09
CA ASP A 712 -6.90 19.26 2.93
C ASP A 712 -6.88 17.78 2.49
N ASN A 713 -7.43 16.90 3.33
CA ASN A 713 -7.48 15.44 3.20
C ASN A 713 -8.23 14.91 1.94
N SER A 714 -8.72 15.77 1.06
CA SER A 714 -9.58 15.39 -0.07
C SER A 714 -9.41 16.21 -1.35
N THR A 715 -8.55 17.24 -1.36
CA THR A 715 -8.37 18.12 -2.52
C THR A 715 -6.91 18.40 -2.82
N ALA A 716 -6.46 17.86 -3.95
CA ALA A 716 -5.33 18.43 -4.69
C ALA A 716 -5.82 19.68 -5.43
N VAL A 717 -5.03 20.75 -5.39
CA VAL A 717 -5.31 21.97 -6.12
C VAL A 717 -4.22 22.13 -7.19
N TYR A 718 -4.68 22.32 -8.42
CA TYR A 718 -3.85 22.54 -9.60
C TYR A 718 -3.54 24.04 -9.70
N VAL A 719 -2.29 24.39 -10.01
CA VAL A 719 -1.89 25.77 -10.31
C VAL A 719 -1.63 25.87 -11.80
N ASP A 720 -2.31 26.82 -12.42
CA ASP A 720 -2.20 27.14 -13.83
C ASP A 720 -1.37 28.42 -13.98
N HIS A 721 -0.18 28.28 -14.56
CA HIS A 721 0.75 29.38 -14.84
C HIS A 721 0.70 29.69 -16.33
N GLY A 722 -0.42 30.28 -16.79
CA GLY A 722 -0.68 30.57 -18.19
C GLY A 722 0.48 31.26 -18.93
N HIS A 723 0.70 30.86 -20.19
CA HIS A 723 1.92 31.11 -20.95
C HIS A 723 2.38 32.58 -21.08
N GLU A 724 3.70 32.77 -21.07
CA GLU A 724 4.39 34.07 -21.22
C GLU A 724 4.32 34.66 -22.65
N ASP A 725 3.15 35.13 -23.09
CA ASP A 725 3.02 35.93 -24.32
C ASP A 725 2.58 37.38 -24.04
N GLY A 726 3.42 38.12 -23.30
CA GLY A 726 3.68 39.56 -23.46
C GLY A 726 2.56 40.62 -23.29
N THR A 727 1.27 40.30 -23.30
CA THR A 727 0.17 41.28 -23.46
C THR A 727 -0.67 41.51 -22.19
N TRP A 728 -0.03 41.95 -21.12
CA TRP A 728 -0.70 42.46 -19.90
C TRP A 728 -0.65 43.99 -19.75
N LYS A 729 -0.26 44.73 -20.79
CA LYS A 729 0.06 46.17 -20.68
C LYS A 729 -1.07 47.16 -20.96
N ASP A 730 -2.16 46.74 -21.61
CA ASP A 730 -3.25 47.65 -22.06
C ASP A 730 -4.65 47.16 -21.65
N LYS A 731 -4.89 47.06 -20.33
CA LYS A 731 -6.21 47.24 -19.68
C LYS A 731 -6.07 47.23 -18.15
N LEU A 732 -5.48 48.30 -17.64
CA LEU A 732 -5.37 48.58 -16.21
C LEU A 732 -6.25 49.78 -15.87
N ASP A 733 -7.51 49.52 -15.54
CA ASP A 733 -8.39 50.50 -14.88
C ASP A 733 -8.98 49.85 -13.61
N ASN A 734 -8.36 50.21 -12.49
CA ASN A 734 -8.78 50.05 -11.09
C ASN A 734 -9.38 48.71 -10.59
N THR A 735 -8.74 48.22 -9.52
CA THR A 735 -9.13 47.17 -8.54
C THR A 735 -8.60 45.73 -8.75
N THR A 736 -7.67 45.36 -7.83
CA THR A 736 -7.39 44.01 -7.30
C THR A 736 -7.57 42.78 -8.21
N SER A 737 -6.49 42.35 -8.87
CA SER A 737 -6.41 41.03 -9.54
C SER A 737 -5.68 39.98 -8.68
N THR A 738 -6.40 39.01 -8.13
CA THR A 738 -5.84 37.79 -7.53
C THR A 738 -5.38 36.80 -8.61
N ALA A 739 -4.48 35.87 -8.26
CA ALA A 739 -4.21 34.70 -9.10
C ALA A 739 -5.45 33.77 -9.09
N ALA A 740 -5.87 33.27 -10.24
CA ALA A 740 -7.11 32.51 -10.38
C ALA A 740 -6.93 31.04 -9.95
N VAL A 741 -7.01 30.77 -8.65
CA VAL A 741 -7.00 29.39 -8.13
C VAL A 741 -8.35 28.73 -8.41
N ARG A 742 -8.43 27.85 -9.41
CA ARG A 742 -9.66 27.08 -9.68
C ARG A 742 -9.86 26.01 -8.60
N MET A 743 -11.03 26.02 -7.96
CA MET A 743 -11.46 24.97 -7.02
C MET A 743 -12.79 24.35 -7.47
N LEU A 744 -13.02 23.10 -7.10
CA LEU A 744 -14.23 22.34 -7.45
C LEU A 744 -15.46 22.94 -6.73
N PRO A 745 -16.64 23.03 -7.39
CA PRO A 745 -17.78 23.76 -6.84
C PRO A 745 -18.49 22.96 -5.74
N ASN A 746 -18.47 23.49 -4.51
CA ASN A 746 -19.57 23.48 -3.51
C ASN A 746 -19.12 24.10 -2.18
N ASP A 747 -18.61 25.34 -2.20
CA ASP A 747 -18.31 26.11 -0.99
C ASP A 747 -19.25 27.33 -0.86
N PRO A 748 -20.07 27.44 0.22
CA PRO A 748 -20.95 28.58 0.43
C PRO A 748 -20.22 29.92 0.73
N TYR A 749 -18.90 29.93 0.93
CA TYR A 749 -18.12 31.15 1.18
C TYR A 749 -17.67 31.92 -0.08
N ALA A 750 -17.99 31.44 -1.28
CA ALA A 750 -17.56 32.02 -2.57
C ALA A 750 -17.90 33.53 -2.77
N LEU A 751 -18.84 34.09 -2.00
CA LEU A 751 -19.22 35.50 -2.06
C LEU A 751 -18.31 36.46 -1.26
N GLN A 752 -17.38 35.97 -0.44
CA GLN A 752 -16.57 36.84 0.44
C GLN A 752 -15.33 37.48 -0.20
N CYS A 753 -14.74 36.92 -1.27
CA CYS A 753 -13.53 37.51 -1.87
C CYS A 753 -13.76 38.86 -2.60
N ALA A 754 -15.01 39.29 -2.81
CA ALA A 754 -15.32 40.53 -3.54
C ALA A 754 -15.27 41.83 -2.68
N PHE A 755 -15.33 41.74 -1.35
CA PHE A 755 -15.56 42.91 -0.47
C PHE A 755 -14.54 43.13 0.64
N GLY A 756 -13.51 42.29 0.78
CA GLY A 756 -12.59 42.32 1.93
C GLY A 756 -11.55 43.46 1.95
N ASN A 757 -11.23 44.08 0.82
CA ASN A 757 -10.01 44.91 0.66
C ASN A 757 -10.23 46.43 0.50
N ASN A 758 -11.42 46.96 0.80
CA ASN A 758 -11.70 48.40 0.64
C ASN A 758 -12.40 49.04 1.85
N LEU A 759 -11.72 49.03 3.00
CA LEU A 759 -12.06 49.89 4.16
C LEU A 759 -10.80 50.47 4.83
N THR A 760 -10.15 51.42 4.16
CA THR A 760 -9.34 52.43 4.85
C THR A 760 -10.23 53.59 5.27
N ASN A 761 -10.20 53.95 6.56
CA ASN A 761 -11.06 55.00 7.15
C ASN A 761 -10.74 56.41 6.63
N SER A 762 -11.37 56.81 5.53
CA SER A 762 -11.73 58.21 5.22
C SER A 762 -12.64 58.29 3.99
N GLN A 763 -13.58 59.23 3.96
CA GLN A 763 -14.43 59.60 2.82
C GLN A 763 -15.64 58.69 2.50
N ALA A 764 -16.65 58.71 3.37
CA ALA A 764 -18.05 58.44 3.01
C ALA A 764 -19.00 59.17 3.99
N GLN A 765 -19.13 60.49 3.83
CA GLN A 765 -20.02 61.34 4.61
C GLN A 765 -20.61 62.38 3.65
N GLN A 766 -21.95 62.59 3.69
CA GLN A 766 -22.78 63.14 2.57
C GLN A 766 -22.99 62.08 1.46
N SER A 767 -24.11 61.92 0.74
CA SER A 767 -25.47 62.50 0.70
C SER A 767 -26.32 61.65 -0.30
N VAL A 768 -27.66 61.60 -0.38
CA VAL A 768 -28.78 62.33 0.26
C VAL A 768 -30.08 61.47 0.21
N ASP A 769 -31.16 61.88 0.91
CA ASP A 769 -32.48 61.23 0.93
C ASP A 769 -33.27 61.24 -0.41
N SER A 770 -34.13 60.23 -0.66
CA SER A 770 -35.53 60.44 -1.11
C SER A 770 -36.34 59.13 -1.28
N GLU A 771 -37.44 59.04 -0.54
CA GLU A 771 -38.60 58.15 -0.73
C GLU A 771 -39.54 58.67 -1.87
N PRO A 772 -40.68 58.01 -2.22
CA PRO A 772 -41.02 56.57 -2.23
C PRO A 772 -41.84 56.12 -3.48
N GLY A 773 -42.12 54.82 -3.61
CA GLY A 773 -43.39 54.32 -4.18
C GLY A 773 -43.32 53.32 -5.34
N GLY A 774 -43.79 52.08 -5.13
CA GLY A 774 -43.96 51.08 -6.19
C GLY A 774 -43.97 49.62 -5.69
N SER A 775 -45.05 49.19 -5.05
CA SER A 775 -45.17 47.88 -4.39
C SER A 775 -45.32 46.69 -5.34
N THR A 776 -44.76 45.51 -4.99
CA THR A 776 -45.56 44.31 -4.63
C THR A 776 -44.71 43.16 -4.05
N ALA A 777 -45.28 42.44 -3.07
CA ALA A 777 -44.95 41.08 -2.64
C ALA A 777 -43.52 40.74 -2.16
N TRP A 778 -43.20 41.12 -0.91
CA TRP A 778 -42.47 40.23 0.01
C TRP A 778 -43.44 39.81 1.12
N SER A 779 -43.49 38.52 1.50
CA SER A 779 -44.39 38.03 2.56
C SER A 779 -43.74 36.96 3.45
N ASP A 780 -43.78 37.22 4.75
CA ASP A 780 -44.05 36.28 5.85
C ASP A 780 -43.03 35.28 6.42
N ASP A 781 -41.76 35.25 5.99
CA ASP A 781 -40.73 34.44 6.71
C ASP A 781 -39.87 35.23 7.73
N PHE A 782 -39.90 36.57 7.72
CA PHE A 782 -39.06 37.38 8.63
C PHE A 782 -39.68 37.67 10.02
N ILE A 783 -40.96 37.29 10.25
CA ILE A 783 -41.66 37.47 11.54
C ILE A 783 -42.20 36.11 12.05
N ARG A 784 -41.35 35.08 12.03
CA ARG A 784 -41.62 33.77 12.67
C ARG A 784 -40.48 33.19 13.52
N LEU A 785 -39.44 33.97 13.82
CA LEU A 785 -38.29 33.51 14.63
C LEU A 785 -38.05 34.28 15.95
N LEU A 786 -39.00 35.14 16.35
CA LEU A 786 -39.03 35.76 17.68
C LEU A 786 -40.38 35.48 18.35
N ILE A 787 -40.34 35.16 19.66
CA ILE A 787 -41.47 34.71 20.51
C ILE A 787 -41.83 33.21 20.40
N ARG A 788 -40.97 32.33 20.94
CA ARG A 788 -41.29 31.46 22.10
C ARG A 788 -40.08 30.61 22.55
N ASN A 789 -39.52 30.97 23.70
CA ASN A 789 -38.93 30.05 24.70
C ASN A 789 -39.94 29.97 25.87
N PRO A 790 -40.02 28.91 26.69
CA PRO A 790 -38.89 28.28 27.42
C PRO A 790 -38.94 26.72 27.42
N LEU A 791 -38.09 25.89 28.05
CA LEU A 791 -37.07 25.95 29.11
C LEU A 791 -35.85 25.08 28.66
N ASP A 792 -34.58 25.44 28.92
CA ASP A 792 -33.77 25.09 30.12
C ASP A 792 -33.51 23.57 30.25
N LEU A 793 -32.29 23.03 30.38
CA LEU A 793 -31.11 23.48 31.13
C LEU A 793 -29.75 23.15 30.48
N SER A 794 -28.75 23.97 30.78
CA SER A 794 -27.30 23.76 30.62
C SER A 794 -26.69 23.27 31.96
N PRO A 795 -25.36 23.31 32.27
CA PRO A 795 -24.14 23.64 31.51
C PRO A 795 -23.06 22.52 31.66
N ARG A 796 -21.73 22.62 31.40
CA ARG A 796 -20.74 23.67 31.08
C ARG A 796 -19.82 23.13 29.93
N THR A 797 -19.03 23.84 29.10
CA THR A 797 -18.14 25.03 29.20
C THR A 797 -16.94 24.90 30.16
N PHE A 798 -15.75 25.49 29.97
CA PHE A 798 -14.93 26.00 28.84
C PHE A 798 -13.67 26.62 29.52
N VAL A 799 -12.70 27.12 28.73
CA VAL A 799 -11.61 28.05 29.12
C VAL A 799 -10.42 27.45 29.88
N ALA A 800 -9.24 27.60 29.26
CA ALA A 800 -7.93 27.49 29.89
C ALA A 800 -7.46 28.85 30.45
N HIS A 801 -6.59 28.85 31.48
CA HIS A 801 -5.39 29.71 31.54
C HIS A 801 -4.36 29.22 32.59
N ILE A 802 -3.11 29.60 32.36
CA ILE A 802 -1.83 29.18 32.98
C ILE A 802 -1.54 30.08 34.22
N PRO A 803 -0.91 29.65 35.37
CA PRO A 803 0.49 29.21 35.41
C PRO A 803 1.00 28.21 36.50
N LYS A 804 2.19 27.64 36.21
CA LYS A 804 3.31 27.18 37.07
C LYS A 804 3.08 26.92 38.58
N CYS A 805 3.48 25.72 39.07
CA CYS A 805 4.74 25.50 39.82
C CYS A 805 4.93 24.08 40.42
N TYR A 806 6.18 23.59 40.35
CA TYR A 806 6.94 22.69 41.27
C TYR A 806 6.32 21.52 42.06
N SER A 807 7.06 20.39 42.01
CA SER A 807 7.25 19.38 43.07
C SER A 807 6.02 18.52 43.46
N SER A 808 6.11 17.38 44.15
CA SER A 808 7.12 16.29 44.17
C SER A 808 6.55 15.11 44.97
N SER A 809 6.96 13.87 44.65
CA SER A 809 7.01 12.74 45.61
C SER A 809 5.70 12.03 46.07
N TYR A 810 5.88 10.76 46.50
CA TYR A 810 5.03 9.90 47.34
C TYR A 810 3.66 9.33 46.86
N ARG A 811 3.73 8.05 46.46
CA ARG A 811 3.03 6.86 47.02
C ARG A 811 1.72 7.00 47.85
N TRP A 812 0.82 6.05 47.54
CA TRP A 812 -0.10 5.25 48.42
C TRP A 812 -1.57 5.66 48.63
N VAL A 813 -2.47 4.92 47.95
CA VAL A 813 -3.51 3.99 48.49
C VAL A 813 -4.50 4.48 49.58
N ALA A 814 -5.79 4.59 49.17
CA ALA A 814 -7.05 4.29 49.91
C ALA A 814 -7.38 5.10 51.20
N ASN A 815 -8.60 5.15 51.77
CA ASN A 815 -9.98 4.77 51.39
C ASN A 815 -10.97 5.50 52.34
N VAL A 816 -12.18 5.89 51.91
CA VAL A 816 -13.38 6.15 52.76
C VAL A 816 -14.62 5.87 51.89
N THR A 817 -15.32 4.72 51.92
CA THR A 817 -16.13 4.02 52.96
C THR A 817 -17.50 4.61 53.30
N SER A 818 -18.54 3.90 52.89
CA SER A 818 -19.81 3.69 53.61
C SER A 818 -20.57 2.52 52.95
N ALA A 819 -21.20 1.56 53.60
CA ALA A 819 -21.17 1.03 54.97
C ALA A 819 -21.96 -0.31 54.94
N PHE A 820 -21.68 -1.29 55.81
CA PHE A 820 -22.69 -2.18 56.45
C PHE A 820 -22.03 -3.31 57.29
N ILE A 821 -22.48 -3.42 58.55
CA ILE A 821 -22.50 -4.59 59.46
C ILE A 821 -21.16 -5.17 60.02
N CYS A 822 -21.07 -5.08 61.35
CA CYS A 822 -20.17 -5.79 62.31
C CYS A 822 -20.87 -7.07 62.84
N PRO A 823 -20.27 -8.00 63.64
CA PRO A 823 -19.15 -7.75 64.59
C PRO A 823 -18.08 -8.86 64.84
N ASN A 824 -16.97 -8.43 65.49
CA ASN A 824 -16.09 -9.10 66.49
C ASN A 824 -15.55 -10.53 66.21
N GLN A 825 -14.25 -10.86 66.41
CA GLN A 825 -13.44 -10.68 67.62
C GLN A 825 -11.89 -10.73 67.39
N ASP A 826 -11.18 -9.97 68.24
CA ASP A 826 -9.91 -10.27 68.94
C ASP A 826 -8.63 -10.75 68.21
N ALA A 827 -7.78 -9.76 67.94
CA ALA A 827 -6.31 -9.68 68.01
C ALA A 827 -5.44 -10.86 68.54
N LYS A 828 -4.31 -11.15 67.85
CA LYS A 828 -2.92 -10.85 68.32
C LYS A 828 -1.77 -11.32 67.39
N THR A 829 -0.96 -10.36 66.94
CA THR A 829 0.54 -10.29 66.87
C THR A 829 1.47 -11.52 66.67
N PHE A 830 2.42 -11.39 65.72
CA PHE A 830 3.79 -11.97 65.61
C PHE A 830 3.93 -13.52 65.48
N ASP A 831 4.79 -14.10 64.62
CA ASP A 831 6.25 -13.91 64.43
C ASP A 831 6.73 -14.55 63.07
N PRO A 832 7.92 -14.24 62.49
CA PRO A 832 8.33 -14.74 61.17
C PRO A 832 9.48 -15.78 61.16
N LYS A 833 9.24 -17.01 60.66
CA LYS A 833 10.24 -17.93 60.05
C LYS A 833 9.64 -19.27 59.55
N ALA A 834 10.34 -19.89 58.59
CA ALA A 834 10.23 -21.30 58.16
C ALA A 834 9.02 -21.68 57.22
N PRO A 835 8.96 -22.90 56.62
CA PRO A 835 9.16 -23.09 55.17
C PRO A 835 7.97 -23.79 54.44
N PRO A 836 7.99 -24.03 53.10
CA PRO A 836 6.79 -24.37 52.31
C PRO A 836 6.41 -25.86 52.34
N PRO A 837 5.14 -26.19 52.03
CA PRO A 837 4.84 -27.13 50.91
C PRO A 837 3.46 -26.82 50.21
N PRO A 838 2.81 -27.73 49.43
CA PRO A 838 3.18 -27.97 48.04
C PRO A 838 2.00 -27.99 47.02
N SER A 839 2.37 -28.00 45.73
CA SER A 839 1.71 -28.70 44.60
C SER A 839 0.27 -28.36 44.14
N LYS A 840 0.18 -28.15 42.80
CA LYS A 840 -0.85 -28.63 41.86
C LYS A 840 -2.31 -28.17 42.07
N ASN A 841 -2.89 -27.48 41.08
CA ASN A 841 -3.15 -27.96 39.71
C ASN A 841 -3.01 -26.82 38.69
#